data_AF-A0A4U0X1N3-F1
#
_entry.id   AF-A0A4U0X1N3-F1
#
_cell.length_a   1.000
_cell.length_b   1.000
_cell.length_c   1.000
_cell.angle_alpha   90.00
_cell.angle_beta   90.00
_cell.angle_gamma   90.00
#
_symmetry.space_group_name_H-M   'P 1'
#
loop_
_entity.id
_entity.type
_entity.pdbx_description
1 polymer ?
#
loop_
_entity_poly.entity_id
_entity_poly.type
_entity_poly.pdbx_seq_one_letter_code
_entity_poly.pdbx_strand_id
1 'polypeptide(L)'
;MNKKHARADSAVYVDFDRRESTDSDDLEAFFANYVPLSSLPTPPESEAFTKNECWNYIINATTENAKHTDPAQHLANLVPYNVFPQRPSAVIVQGFLSRTNLSFEVLGLSACILDALGAQFARHWRQEISSCQKRYTDVERTSMTGQRPHSALRRRLQPTSSEVIVLSALSLAVAYLDDQRYATIYWAEYVSNALFGSEEINITSRCIMRDIDYRLHVLAAPEFVEEAMLEMRPAQEVYGAVTRVATSVRLSQSIKAKPFVLQLTATSDVANMATGARERRPSTNAPISDLKGPIGPSFSRPKHKRSVTGYGPGEIKNVEASIPEPQRDALPVHSRRKTSSRQAFTATPFRLLVLTILQNEVVRHIETTLARSLFNCDESAAYAGTALAFRDRLVIDWNKTQQNQTFADPKRVYYLSLEFLMGRALDNAMLNVGLKDVAKEGVQDLGFRMEDVISQERDAALGNGGLGRLAACFLDSLASLNYPAWGYGLRYRYGIFKQEIVDGYQVEIPDYWLDFNPWEFPRHDITVDIQFYGNVRKYQDENGKQVSVWEEGEIVQAVAYDCPIPGYQTATTNNLRLWSSKAASGEFDFQKFNSGEYESSVGDQQRAETISAVLYPNDNLERGKELRLKQQYFWCAASLYDIVRRFKKSKKAWREFPNQVAIQLNDTHPTLAIPELQRILIDQEGLEWDEAWSIVQKTFGYTNHTVLPEALEKWSVPLFQHLLPRHLQIIYDINMHFLQYVERNFPKDRDMLGRVSIIEESQPKMVRMAYLALIGSHKVNGVAELHSDLIKTTIFKDFVKIYGPDKFANVTNGITPRRWLHQANPRLSELVASKLGGYDYLKDLTLLHKLEKYVDDKDFRKEFQEIKYANKLRLAKYIKESTGVSVNPSALFDIQVKRIHEYKRQQLNIFGVIQRYLAIKAMSPEERKKLAPRVSIFGGKAAPGYWMAKTIISLVCAVGEVVNNDKDVGDLLKVIFLEDYNVSKAEIIVPASDISEHISTAGTEASGTSNMKFVLNGGLIIGTCDGANIEITREIGDENIFLFGNLSEDVEDLRHAHVYGNYEVNGDLQGVFNAIQQGKFGDANRFSALVSSVVEHGDYYLVSDDFDSYIKTHAVIDEAYRDQETWLTKCITSVARMGFFSSDRCIDEYAETIWNVEPLKPKETNGSA
;
A
#
# COMPACT_ATOMS: atom_id res chain seq x y z
N MET A 1 2.37 30.33 -63.34
CA MET A 1 2.44 29.64 -64.66
C MET A 1 2.49 28.15 -64.36
N ASN A 2 1.56 27.32 -64.87
CA ASN A 2 1.63 26.66 -66.19
C ASN A 2 3.01 26.06 -66.50
N LYS A 3 3.20 24.82 -66.98
CA LYS A 3 2.42 23.57 -67.15
C LYS A 3 3.39 22.65 -67.94
N LYS A 4 3.48 21.33 -67.69
CA LYS A 4 2.87 20.24 -68.49
C LYS A 4 3.14 20.31 -70.02
N HIS A 5 3.39 19.21 -70.75
CA HIS A 5 3.32 17.76 -70.46
C HIS A 5 4.19 17.00 -71.50
N ALA A 6 4.43 15.69 -71.38
CA ALA A 6 3.72 14.56 -72.06
C ALA A 6 4.81 13.60 -72.61
N ARG A 7 4.62 12.30 -72.91
CA ARG A 7 3.57 11.26 -72.71
C ARG A 7 4.25 9.92 -73.11
N ALA A 8 3.69 8.71 -73.04
CA ALA A 8 2.40 8.13 -72.62
C ALA A 8 2.68 6.62 -72.35
N ASP A 9 1.75 5.72 -72.03
CA ASP A 9 0.63 5.57 -71.06
C ASP A 9 0.45 3.99 -71.02
N SER A 10 -0.58 3.25 -70.59
CA SER A 10 -1.90 3.44 -70.00
C SER A 10 -2.37 2.12 -69.35
N ALA A 11 -3.04 2.18 -68.18
CA ALA A 11 -3.93 1.14 -67.61
C ALA A 11 -3.26 -0.17 -67.05
N VAL A 12 -3.88 -0.93 -66.14
CA VAL A 12 -5.30 -1.00 -65.65
C VAL A 12 -5.36 -0.99 -64.10
N TYR A 13 -6.48 -0.47 -63.54
CA TYR A 13 -6.81 -0.49 -62.10
C TYR A 13 -7.55 -1.79 -61.69
N VAL A 14 -7.27 -2.31 -60.48
CA VAL A 14 -8.21 -3.12 -59.68
C VAL A 14 -8.08 -2.69 -58.22
N ASP A 15 -9.20 -2.74 -57.49
CA ASP A 15 -9.36 -2.31 -56.11
C ASP A 15 -8.66 -3.23 -55.09
N PHE A 16 -8.26 -2.69 -53.94
CA PHE A 16 -7.86 -3.48 -52.76
C PHE A 16 -7.98 -2.70 -51.44
N ASP A 17 -9.20 -2.27 -51.12
CA ASP A 17 -9.54 -1.84 -49.77
C ASP A 17 -9.74 -3.07 -48.86
N ARG A 18 -8.74 -3.37 -48.03
CA ARG A 18 -8.79 -4.32 -46.89
C ARG A 18 -7.55 -4.17 -46.01
N ARG A 19 -7.66 -3.35 -44.97
CA ARG A 19 -6.97 -3.61 -43.69
C ARG A 19 -8.01 -4.12 -42.73
N GLU A 20 -7.95 -5.39 -42.40
CA GLU A 20 -8.88 -6.01 -41.44
C GLU A 20 -8.63 -5.40 -40.05
N SER A 21 -9.70 -5.06 -39.35
CA SER A 21 -9.62 -4.63 -37.95
C SER A 21 -9.25 -5.83 -37.10
N THR A 22 -8.26 -5.67 -36.22
CA THR A 22 -8.28 -6.39 -34.95
C THR A 22 -9.32 -5.69 -34.09
N ASP A 23 -10.47 -6.32 -33.90
CA ASP A 23 -11.57 -5.73 -33.13
C ASP A 23 -11.16 -5.57 -31.65
N SER A 24 -11.81 -4.67 -30.93
CA SER A 24 -11.49 -4.32 -29.54
C SER A 24 -11.45 -5.53 -28.60
N ASP A 25 -12.32 -6.49 -28.89
CA ASP A 25 -12.70 -7.56 -27.98
C ASP A 25 -11.60 -8.63 -27.89
N ASP A 26 -10.85 -8.86 -28.99
CA ASP A 26 -9.64 -9.71 -28.98
C ASP A 26 -8.51 -9.07 -28.15
N LEU A 27 -8.41 -7.73 -28.15
CA LEU A 27 -7.40 -7.02 -27.37
C LEU A 27 -7.75 -6.97 -25.88
N GLU A 28 -9.04 -6.82 -25.53
CA GLU A 28 -9.50 -6.94 -24.15
C GLU A 28 -9.38 -8.40 -23.64
N ALA A 29 -9.68 -9.40 -24.47
CA ALA A 29 -9.45 -10.80 -24.14
C ALA A 29 -7.96 -11.11 -23.91
N PHE A 30 -7.05 -10.48 -24.66
CA PHE A 30 -5.61 -10.59 -24.45
C PHE A 30 -5.18 -10.01 -23.09
N PHE A 31 -5.69 -8.83 -22.70
CA PHE A 31 -5.33 -8.21 -21.42
C PHE A 31 -6.05 -8.83 -20.21
N ALA A 32 -7.26 -9.35 -20.36
CA ALA A 32 -7.95 -10.10 -19.31
C ALA A 32 -7.21 -11.40 -18.91
N ASN A 33 -6.51 -12.01 -19.88
CA ASN A 33 -5.74 -13.24 -19.69
C ASN A 33 -4.22 -13.01 -19.55
N TYR A 34 -3.76 -11.75 -19.36
CA TYR A 34 -2.34 -11.44 -19.25
C TYR A 34 -1.77 -11.78 -17.86
N VAL A 35 -1.27 -13.00 -17.72
CA VAL A 35 -0.42 -13.41 -16.59
C VAL A 35 1.03 -13.05 -16.91
N PRO A 36 1.80 -12.40 -16.00
CA PRO A 36 3.20 -12.08 -16.25
C PRO A 36 4.07 -13.33 -16.44
N LEU A 37 5.08 -13.22 -17.30
CA LEU A 37 5.97 -14.33 -17.69
C LEU A 37 6.72 -15.00 -16.52
N SER A 38 6.78 -14.37 -15.35
CA SER A 38 7.30 -14.96 -14.10
C SER A 38 6.46 -16.10 -13.53
N SER A 39 5.23 -16.31 -14.02
CA SER A 39 4.34 -17.41 -13.57
C SER A 39 4.32 -18.61 -14.52
N LEU A 40 5.09 -18.56 -15.63
CA LEU A 40 5.39 -19.74 -16.44
C LEU A 40 6.78 -20.26 -16.07
N PRO A 41 6.99 -21.57 -15.89
CA PRO A 41 8.31 -22.09 -15.64
C PRO A 41 9.17 -21.97 -16.90
N THR A 42 10.18 -21.09 -16.87
CA THR A 42 11.20 -20.95 -17.91
C THR A 42 11.83 -22.32 -18.21
N PRO A 43 11.91 -22.76 -19.48
CA PRO A 43 12.68 -23.94 -19.83
C PRO A 43 14.17 -23.70 -19.54
N PRO A 44 14.87 -24.63 -18.87
CA PRO A 44 16.33 -24.61 -18.88
C PRO A 44 16.86 -24.86 -20.30
N GLU A 45 18.08 -24.43 -20.58
CA GLU A 45 18.75 -24.80 -21.83
C GLU A 45 18.91 -26.32 -21.94
N SER A 46 18.92 -26.84 -23.18
CA SER A 46 18.95 -28.27 -23.43
C SER A 46 20.36 -28.86 -23.27
N GLU A 47 20.82 -29.02 -22.03
CA GLU A 47 22.02 -29.82 -21.75
C GLU A 47 21.81 -31.28 -22.17
N ALA A 48 22.82 -31.85 -22.84
CA ALA A 48 22.73 -33.19 -23.39
C ALA A 48 22.97 -34.26 -22.31
N PHE A 49 21.89 -34.87 -21.81
CA PHE A 49 21.96 -36.01 -20.88
C PHE A 49 22.94 -37.09 -21.39
N THR A 50 23.99 -37.35 -20.60
CA THR A 50 25.02 -38.33 -20.97
C THR A 50 24.57 -39.77 -20.70
N LYS A 51 25.06 -40.69 -21.52
CA LYS A 51 24.32 -41.92 -21.88
C LYS A 51 24.36 -43.08 -20.87
N ASN A 52 24.83 -42.86 -19.64
CA ASN A 52 25.46 -43.93 -18.85
C ASN A 52 24.74 -44.42 -17.58
N GLU A 53 23.71 -43.76 -17.05
CA GLU A 53 23.15 -44.16 -15.72
C GLU A 53 21.85 -44.99 -15.76
N CYS A 54 21.12 -45.03 -16.89
CA CYS A 54 19.84 -45.76 -16.97
C CYS A 54 19.94 -47.29 -17.23
N TRP A 55 21.14 -47.86 -17.38
CA TRP A 55 21.28 -49.25 -17.89
C TRP A 55 21.06 -50.38 -16.88
N ASN A 56 20.92 -50.08 -15.59
CA ASN A 56 20.84 -51.10 -14.53
C ASN A 56 19.42 -51.55 -14.12
N TYR A 57 18.35 -51.04 -14.76
CA TYR A 57 16.95 -51.39 -14.40
C TYR A 57 16.16 -52.16 -15.47
N ILE A 58 16.80 -52.61 -16.56
CA ILE A 58 16.12 -53.25 -17.70
C ILE A 58 16.31 -54.78 -17.71
N ILE A 59 16.05 -55.44 -16.58
CA ILE A 59 15.83 -56.90 -16.49
C ILE A 59 14.68 -57.17 -15.49
N ASN A 60 13.78 -58.10 -15.82
CA ASN A 60 12.61 -58.56 -15.03
C ASN A 60 11.34 -57.67 -15.05
N ALA A 61 10.73 -57.49 -16.24
CA ALA A 61 9.38 -56.93 -16.39
C ALA A 61 8.45 -57.83 -17.25
N THR A 62 8.31 -59.10 -16.87
CA THR A 62 7.44 -60.09 -17.54
C THR A 62 6.65 -60.92 -16.52
N THR A 63 5.88 -60.26 -15.66
CA THR A 63 4.93 -60.85 -14.71
C THR A 63 3.74 -59.90 -14.52
N GLU A 64 2.53 -60.43 -14.46
CA GLU A 64 1.29 -59.65 -14.31
C GLU A 64 1.24 -58.92 -12.97
N ASN A 65 1.47 -57.61 -12.98
CA ASN A 65 1.52 -56.81 -11.75
C ASN A 65 0.13 -56.25 -11.41
N ALA A 66 -0.62 -57.03 -10.62
CA ALA A 66 -2.02 -56.75 -10.25
C ALA A 66 -2.25 -55.37 -9.62
N LYS A 67 -1.23 -54.78 -8.97
CA LYS A 67 -1.26 -53.42 -8.38
C LYS A 67 -1.74 -52.33 -9.35
N HIS A 68 -1.53 -52.53 -10.66
CA HIS A 68 -1.81 -51.52 -11.68
C HIS A 68 -3.01 -51.84 -12.58
N THR A 69 -3.72 -52.96 -12.37
CA THR A 69 -4.86 -53.35 -13.22
C THR A 69 -6.04 -52.40 -13.05
N ASP A 70 -6.52 -52.22 -11.81
CA ASP A 70 -7.71 -51.40 -11.55
C ASP A 70 -7.49 -49.90 -11.84
N PRO A 71 -6.36 -49.25 -11.44
CA PRO A 71 -6.09 -47.87 -11.83
C PRO A 71 -5.95 -47.67 -13.34
N ALA A 72 -5.35 -48.61 -14.06
CA ALA A 72 -5.22 -48.52 -15.52
C ALA A 72 -6.59 -48.64 -16.21
N GLN A 73 -7.46 -49.51 -15.71
CA GLN A 73 -8.83 -49.65 -16.22
C GLN A 73 -9.70 -48.44 -15.88
N HIS A 74 -9.53 -47.83 -14.70
CA HIS A 74 -10.19 -46.59 -14.30
C HIS A 74 -9.76 -45.41 -15.20
N LEU A 75 -8.46 -45.12 -15.32
CA LEU A 75 -7.95 -44.04 -16.17
C LEU A 75 -8.32 -44.22 -17.66
N ALA A 76 -8.35 -45.47 -18.15
CA ALA A 76 -8.83 -45.77 -19.51
C ALA A 76 -10.34 -45.51 -19.70
N ASN A 77 -11.14 -45.53 -18.63
CA ASN A 77 -12.58 -45.29 -18.70
C ASN A 77 -12.93 -43.79 -18.70
N LEU A 78 -12.11 -42.94 -18.08
CA LEU A 78 -12.34 -41.48 -18.00
C LEU A 78 -12.12 -40.75 -19.33
N VAL A 79 -11.29 -41.27 -20.25
CA VAL A 79 -11.07 -40.62 -21.55
C VAL A 79 -12.40 -40.46 -22.32
N PRO A 80 -12.84 -39.22 -22.66
CA PRO A 80 -14.18 -39.00 -23.19
C PRO A 80 -14.45 -39.69 -24.54
N TYR A 81 -15.59 -40.40 -24.63
CA TYR A 81 -16.01 -41.16 -25.82
C TYR A 81 -16.17 -40.32 -27.11
N ASN A 82 -16.34 -39.01 -26.99
CA ASN A 82 -16.42 -38.09 -28.15
C ASN A 82 -15.04 -37.83 -28.78
N VAL A 83 -13.94 -38.27 -28.15
CA VAL A 83 -12.57 -38.14 -28.66
C VAL A 83 -12.26 -39.20 -29.71
N PHE A 84 -12.51 -40.48 -29.39
CA PHE A 84 -12.19 -41.62 -30.24
C PHE A 84 -13.23 -42.75 -30.10
N PRO A 85 -13.61 -43.48 -31.17
CA PRO A 85 -14.68 -44.50 -31.10
C PRO A 85 -14.35 -45.76 -30.30
N GLN A 86 -13.06 -45.97 -29.99
CA GLN A 86 -12.58 -47.05 -29.13
C GLN A 86 -12.00 -46.41 -27.85
N ARG A 87 -12.30 -47.00 -26.69
CA ARG A 87 -11.66 -46.60 -25.43
C ARG A 87 -10.17 -47.00 -25.42
N PRO A 88 -9.32 -46.30 -24.66
CA PRO A 88 -7.94 -46.71 -24.41
C PRO A 88 -7.85 -48.16 -23.95
N SER A 89 -6.87 -48.90 -24.46
CA SER A 89 -6.55 -50.23 -23.97
C SER A 89 -5.98 -50.15 -22.55
N ALA A 90 -6.73 -50.64 -21.56
CA ALA A 90 -6.28 -50.73 -20.18
C ALA A 90 -4.96 -51.51 -20.03
N VAL A 91 -4.69 -52.48 -20.91
CA VAL A 91 -3.42 -53.23 -20.95
C VAL A 91 -2.24 -52.33 -21.38
N ILE A 92 -2.45 -51.39 -22.31
CA ILE A 92 -1.42 -50.42 -22.72
C ILE A 92 -1.19 -49.40 -21.60
N VAL A 93 -2.26 -48.91 -20.95
CA VAL A 93 -2.17 -48.01 -19.80
C VAL A 93 -1.46 -48.68 -18.62
N GLN A 94 -1.77 -49.94 -18.30
CA GLN A 94 -1.05 -50.74 -17.30
C GLN A 94 0.43 -50.91 -17.66
N GLY A 95 0.73 -50.99 -18.96
CA GLY A 95 2.08 -50.90 -19.50
C GLY A 95 2.79 -49.58 -19.16
N PHE A 96 2.12 -48.42 -19.23
CA PHE A 96 2.70 -47.14 -18.81
C PHE A 96 2.98 -47.15 -17.29
N LEU A 97 1.98 -47.50 -16.48
CA LEU A 97 2.08 -47.48 -15.01
C LEU A 97 3.17 -48.44 -14.48
N SER A 98 3.30 -49.63 -15.10
CA SER A 98 4.31 -50.61 -14.71
C SER A 98 5.74 -50.22 -15.09
N ARG A 99 5.95 -49.25 -15.99
CA ARG A 99 7.27 -48.70 -16.33
C ARG A 99 7.66 -47.47 -15.51
N THR A 100 6.72 -46.84 -14.80
CA THR A 100 6.96 -45.61 -14.02
C THR A 100 6.78 -45.76 -12.52
N ASN A 101 5.99 -46.74 -12.03
CA ASN A 101 5.75 -47.00 -10.60
C ASN A 101 5.34 -45.75 -9.78
N LEU A 102 4.48 -44.91 -10.37
CA LEU A 102 4.02 -43.64 -9.82
C LEU A 102 3.25 -43.81 -8.48
N SER A 103 3.20 -42.73 -7.69
CA SER A 103 2.38 -42.68 -6.46
C SER A 103 0.89 -42.70 -6.78
N PHE A 104 0.06 -43.11 -5.80
CA PHE A 104 -1.39 -43.07 -5.98
C PHE A 104 -1.93 -41.64 -6.09
N GLU A 105 -1.26 -40.63 -5.52
CA GLU A 105 -1.65 -39.21 -5.65
C GLU A 105 -1.48 -38.72 -7.10
N VAL A 106 -0.39 -39.10 -7.76
CA VAL A 106 -0.17 -38.84 -9.20
C VAL A 106 -1.24 -39.53 -10.04
N LEU A 107 -1.67 -40.75 -9.68
CA LEU A 107 -2.79 -41.42 -10.36
C LEU A 107 -4.11 -40.68 -10.11
N GLY A 108 -4.39 -40.28 -8.87
CA GLY A 108 -5.59 -39.51 -8.49
C GLY A 108 -5.70 -38.19 -9.25
N LEU A 109 -4.64 -37.36 -9.26
CA LEU A 109 -4.60 -36.15 -10.08
C LEU A 109 -4.72 -36.46 -11.58
N SER A 110 -4.13 -37.56 -12.07
CA SER A 110 -4.32 -37.98 -13.47
C SER A 110 -5.77 -38.32 -13.80
N ALA A 111 -6.56 -38.82 -12.85
CA ALA A 111 -8.00 -38.99 -13.01
C ALA A 111 -8.74 -37.65 -12.98
N CYS A 112 -8.45 -36.76 -12.00
CA CYS A 112 -9.04 -35.42 -11.96
C CYS A 112 -8.80 -34.65 -13.28
N ILE A 113 -7.61 -34.77 -13.87
CA ILE A 113 -7.26 -34.19 -15.18
C ILE A 113 -8.09 -34.79 -16.32
N LEU A 114 -8.39 -36.10 -16.29
CA LEU A 114 -9.14 -36.78 -17.35
C LEU A 114 -10.65 -36.58 -17.25
N ASP A 115 -11.21 -36.54 -16.03
CA ASP A 115 -12.63 -36.32 -15.77
C ASP A 115 -13.04 -34.86 -16.05
N ALA A 116 -12.13 -33.91 -15.80
CA ALA A 116 -12.32 -32.50 -16.14
C ALA A 116 -12.32 -32.19 -17.66
N LEU A 117 -12.08 -33.17 -18.55
CA LEU A 117 -12.06 -32.95 -20.00
C LEU A 117 -13.46 -32.75 -20.58
N GLY A 118 -13.75 -31.51 -20.97
CA GLY A 118 -15.04 -31.10 -21.47
C GLY A 118 -15.36 -31.56 -22.90
N ALA A 119 -16.59 -31.28 -23.32
CA ALA A 119 -17.07 -31.63 -24.65
C ALA A 119 -16.33 -30.94 -25.82
N GLN A 120 -15.51 -29.91 -25.53
CA GLN A 120 -14.73 -29.16 -26.52
C GLN A 120 -13.35 -29.77 -26.81
N PHE A 121 -12.67 -30.34 -25.79
CA PHE A 121 -11.37 -31.02 -25.88
C PHE A 121 -11.27 -31.90 -27.13
N ALA A 122 -12.26 -32.77 -27.30
CA ALA A 122 -12.33 -33.75 -28.38
C ALA A 122 -12.32 -33.13 -29.79
N ARG A 123 -12.81 -31.91 -29.97
CA ARG A 123 -12.79 -31.19 -31.25
C ARG A 123 -11.42 -30.56 -31.49
N HIS A 124 -10.90 -29.85 -30.50
CA HIS A 124 -9.62 -29.16 -30.56
C HIS A 124 -8.45 -30.14 -30.73
N TRP A 125 -8.36 -31.16 -29.87
CA TRP A 125 -7.32 -32.19 -29.93
C TRP A 125 -7.26 -32.87 -31.30
N ARG A 126 -8.43 -33.25 -31.87
CA ARG A 126 -8.49 -33.87 -33.20
C ARG A 126 -8.00 -32.96 -34.33
N GLN A 127 -8.24 -31.65 -34.25
CA GLN A 127 -7.70 -30.68 -35.23
C GLN A 127 -6.19 -30.55 -35.12
N GLU A 128 -5.68 -30.33 -33.90
CA GLU A 128 -4.27 -30.10 -33.59
C GLU A 128 -3.42 -31.34 -33.95
N ILE A 129 -3.81 -32.53 -33.49
CA ILE A 129 -3.06 -33.78 -33.68
C ILE A 129 -3.04 -34.22 -35.17
N SER A 130 -4.12 -33.98 -35.91
CA SER A 130 -4.16 -34.22 -37.37
C SER A 130 -3.18 -33.32 -38.13
N SER A 131 -2.87 -32.12 -37.62
CA SER A 131 -1.87 -31.23 -38.21
C SER A 131 -0.43 -31.72 -38.00
N CYS A 132 -0.20 -32.50 -36.94
CA CYS A 132 1.08 -33.14 -36.65
C CYS A 132 1.33 -34.31 -37.61
N GLN A 133 0.34 -35.19 -37.76
CA GLN A 133 0.42 -36.38 -38.63
C GLN A 133 0.67 -36.02 -40.09
N LYS A 134 0.03 -34.96 -40.63
CA LYS A 134 0.30 -34.46 -41.98
C LYS A 134 1.77 -34.09 -42.17
N ARG A 135 2.35 -33.33 -41.22
CA ARG A 135 3.76 -32.91 -41.25
C ARG A 135 4.70 -34.11 -41.27
N TYR A 136 4.44 -35.17 -40.50
CA TYR A 136 5.21 -36.41 -40.58
C TYR A 136 5.09 -37.11 -41.95
N THR A 137 3.89 -37.20 -42.54
CA THR A 137 3.71 -37.85 -43.85
C THR A 137 4.35 -37.11 -45.02
N ASP A 138 4.48 -35.79 -44.97
CA ASP A 138 5.13 -35.01 -46.02
C ASP A 138 6.67 -34.98 -45.87
N VAL A 139 7.20 -35.17 -44.64
CA VAL A 139 8.63 -35.42 -44.41
C VAL A 139 9.06 -36.79 -44.95
N GLU A 140 8.31 -37.87 -44.71
CA GLU A 140 8.64 -39.19 -45.29
C GLU A 140 8.56 -39.20 -46.84
N ARG A 141 7.69 -38.38 -47.44
CA ARG A 141 7.62 -38.21 -48.89
C ARG A 141 8.82 -37.50 -49.49
N THR A 142 9.47 -36.61 -48.74
CA THR A 142 10.65 -35.87 -49.20
C THR A 142 11.97 -36.62 -48.94
N SER A 143 11.96 -37.70 -48.14
CA SER A 143 13.16 -38.47 -47.78
C SER A 143 13.40 -39.78 -48.58
N MET A 144 12.78 -39.96 -49.76
CA MET A 144 12.98 -41.18 -50.59
C MET A 144 14.22 -41.13 -51.51
N THR A 145 15.41 -40.95 -50.91
CA THR A 145 16.72 -41.08 -51.58
C THR A 145 17.71 -41.97 -50.83
N GLY A 146 17.30 -43.21 -50.56
CA GLY A 146 18.20 -44.37 -50.56
C GLY A 146 19.01 -44.68 -49.30
N GLN A 147 18.43 -45.50 -48.41
CA GLN A 147 19.07 -46.73 -47.91
C GLN A 147 17.99 -47.69 -47.33
N ARG A 148 18.36 -48.94 -47.02
CA ARG A 148 17.39 -50.00 -46.61
C ARG A 148 16.98 -49.87 -45.14
N PRO A 149 15.73 -50.26 -44.77
CA PRO A 149 15.14 -49.90 -43.48
C PRO A 149 15.58 -50.81 -42.32
N HIS A 150 15.85 -50.21 -41.17
CA HIS A 150 15.78 -50.92 -39.90
C HIS A 150 14.32 -51.26 -39.56
N SER A 151 14.08 -52.48 -39.09
CA SER A 151 12.76 -53.10 -38.93
C SER A 151 11.85 -52.47 -37.86
N ALA A 152 12.34 -51.53 -37.05
CA ALA A 152 11.59 -50.86 -35.99
C ALA A 152 10.61 -49.77 -36.52
N LEU A 153 11.00 -49.01 -37.55
CA LEU A 153 10.23 -47.85 -38.03
C LEU A 153 8.90 -48.20 -38.70
N ARG A 154 8.72 -49.47 -39.11
CA ARG A 154 7.57 -49.94 -39.89
C ARG A 154 6.22 -50.02 -39.13
N ARG A 155 6.14 -49.39 -37.95
CA ARG A 155 4.95 -49.36 -37.08
C ARG A 155 4.28 -47.98 -36.96
N ARG A 156 4.89 -46.90 -37.49
CA ARG A 156 4.36 -45.51 -37.43
C ARG A 156 3.28 -45.19 -38.49
N LEU A 157 2.36 -46.12 -38.72
CA LEU A 157 1.13 -45.88 -39.50
C LEU A 157 -0.06 -46.56 -38.79
N GLN A 158 -0.42 -46.00 -37.64
CA GLN A 158 -1.71 -46.17 -36.97
C GLN A 158 -2.26 -44.75 -36.71
N PRO A 159 -3.58 -44.52 -36.79
CA PRO A 159 -4.16 -43.27 -36.29
C PRO A 159 -3.89 -43.15 -34.79
N THR A 160 -3.77 -41.92 -34.27
CA THR A 160 -3.43 -41.69 -32.85
C THR A 160 -4.41 -42.37 -31.90
N SER A 161 -3.91 -43.36 -31.18
CA SER A 161 -4.65 -44.06 -30.13
C SER A 161 -4.93 -43.12 -28.96
N SER A 162 -6.14 -43.21 -28.40
CA SER A 162 -6.62 -42.45 -27.24
C SER A 162 -5.70 -42.52 -26.00
N GLU A 163 -4.88 -43.56 -25.90
CA GLU A 163 -3.88 -43.82 -24.87
C GLU A 163 -2.86 -42.68 -24.71
N VAL A 164 -2.59 -41.88 -25.75
CA VAL A 164 -1.70 -40.71 -25.64
C VAL A 164 -2.27 -39.64 -24.69
N ILE A 165 -3.59 -39.59 -24.51
CA ILE A 165 -4.27 -38.64 -23.60
C ILE A 165 -4.03 -39.07 -22.15
N VAL A 166 -4.14 -40.37 -21.85
CA VAL A 166 -3.79 -40.92 -20.54
C VAL A 166 -2.30 -40.71 -20.23
N LEU A 167 -1.42 -40.95 -21.21
CA LEU A 167 0.02 -40.70 -21.07
C LEU A 167 0.34 -39.22 -20.81
N SER A 168 -0.39 -38.31 -21.45
CA SER A 168 -0.22 -36.86 -21.29
C SER A 168 -0.75 -36.36 -19.94
N ALA A 169 -1.88 -36.90 -19.46
CA ALA A 169 -2.40 -36.63 -18.12
C ALA A 169 -1.41 -37.10 -17.03
N LEU A 170 -0.85 -38.31 -17.18
CA LEU A 170 0.21 -38.83 -16.30
C LEU A 170 1.46 -37.92 -16.32
N SER A 171 1.89 -37.47 -17.50
CA SER A 171 3.03 -36.56 -17.64
C SER A 171 2.77 -35.18 -17.02
N LEU A 172 1.54 -34.69 -17.04
CA LEU A 172 1.14 -33.42 -16.40
C LEU A 172 1.04 -33.56 -14.88
N ALA A 173 0.45 -34.66 -14.38
CA ALA A 173 0.33 -34.92 -12.95
C ALA A 173 1.70 -35.09 -12.26
N VAL A 174 2.64 -35.80 -12.91
CA VAL A 174 4.03 -35.88 -12.41
C VAL A 174 4.69 -34.51 -12.42
N ALA A 175 4.63 -33.76 -13.52
CA ALA A 175 5.24 -32.43 -13.62
C ALA A 175 4.60 -31.35 -12.72
N TYR A 176 3.53 -31.70 -12.00
CA TYR A 176 2.84 -30.83 -11.03
C TYR A 176 3.04 -31.26 -9.57
N LEU A 177 3.08 -32.57 -9.28
CA LEU A 177 3.21 -33.11 -7.90
C LEU A 177 4.62 -33.57 -7.53
N ASP A 178 5.51 -33.76 -8.51
CA ASP A 178 6.90 -34.20 -8.30
C ASP A 178 7.86 -33.15 -8.87
N ASP A 179 8.81 -32.69 -8.04
CA ASP A 179 9.87 -31.77 -8.49
C ASP A 179 10.78 -32.39 -9.57
N GLN A 180 10.78 -33.73 -9.73
CA GLN A 180 11.51 -34.41 -10.79
C GLN A 180 10.83 -34.33 -12.16
N ARG A 181 11.17 -33.26 -12.90
CA ARG A 181 10.69 -33.05 -14.28
C ARG A 181 11.36 -33.96 -15.32
N TYR A 182 10.76 -35.10 -15.58
CA TYR A 182 11.10 -35.92 -16.75
C TYR A 182 10.74 -35.22 -18.07
N ALA A 183 11.72 -34.99 -18.94
CA ALA A 183 11.51 -34.42 -20.27
C ALA A 183 10.59 -35.29 -21.14
N THR A 184 9.81 -34.69 -22.06
CA THR A 184 8.82 -35.43 -22.87
C THR A 184 9.39 -36.61 -23.67
N ILE A 185 10.69 -36.59 -24.00
CA ILE A 185 11.38 -37.69 -24.67
C ILE A 185 11.45 -38.97 -23.80
N TYR A 186 11.51 -38.85 -22.46
CA TYR A 186 11.39 -40.00 -21.55
C TYR A 186 9.98 -40.63 -21.64
N TRP A 187 8.94 -39.79 -21.65
CA TRP A 187 7.56 -40.26 -21.81
C TRP A 187 7.32 -40.90 -23.19
N ALA A 188 7.91 -40.35 -24.25
CA ALA A 188 7.86 -40.90 -25.60
C ALA A 188 8.63 -42.24 -25.72
N GLU A 189 9.93 -42.24 -25.46
CA GLU A 189 10.79 -43.41 -25.73
C GLU A 189 10.65 -44.50 -24.67
N TYR A 190 10.69 -44.16 -23.38
CA TYR A 190 10.69 -45.15 -22.28
C TYR A 190 9.28 -45.51 -21.82
N VAL A 191 8.47 -44.53 -21.40
CA VAL A 191 7.14 -44.82 -20.83
C VAL A 191 6.19 -45.35 -21.89
N SER A 192 6.10 -44.72 -23.06
CA SER A 192 5.27 -45.25 -24.16
C SER A 192 5.89 -46.45 -24.90
N ASN A 193 7.17 -46.76 -24.67
CA ASN A 193 7.95 -47.72 -25.46
C ASN A 193 7.97 -47.35 -26.97
N ALA A 194 8.24 -46.08 -27.25
CA ALA A 194 8.24 -45.44 -28.58
C ALA A 194 6.92 -45.59 -29.39
N LEU A 195 5.79 -45.80 -28.69
CA LEU A 195 4.44 -45.84 -29.29
C LEU A 195 3.98 -44.46 -29.77
N PHE A 196 4.36 -43.39 -29.08
CA PHE A 196 4.05 -42.00 -29.43
C PHE A 196 5.32 -41.15 -29.54
N GLY A 197 5.29 -40.11 -30.36
CA GLY A 197 6.34 -39.10 -30.46
C GLY A 197 6.18 -38.00 -29.41
N SER A 198 7.30 -37.37 -29.02
CA SER A 198 7.31 -36.26 -28.05
C SER A 198 6.38 -35.11 -28.43
N GLU A 199 6.22 -34.82 -29.74
CA GLU A 199 5.31 -33.76 -30.20
C GLU A 199 3.83 -34.16 -30.11
N GLU A 200 3.49 -35.45 -30.24
CA GLU A 200 2.11 -35.93 -30.02
C GLU A 200 1.70 -35.79 -28.55
N ILE A 201 2.64 -36.05 -27.63
CA ILE A 201 2.46 -35.82 -26.19
C ILE A 201 2.39 -34.31 -25.91
N ASN A 202 3.33 -33.49 -26.41
CA ASN A 202 3.32 -32.04 -26.22
C ASN A 202 2.04 -31.37 -26.77
N ILE A 203 1.53 -31.80 -27.92
CA ILE A 203 0.24 -31.33 -28.46
C ILE A 203 -0.89 -31.76 -27.52
N THR A 204 -0.92 -33.03 -27.11
CA THR A 204 -2.00 -33.55 -26.27
C THR A 204 -2.02 -32.89 -24.89
N SER A 205 -0.88 -32.71 -24.23
CA SER A 205 -0.77 -31.94 -22.99
C SER A 205 -1.20 -30.49 -23.15
N ARG A 206 -0.86 -29.81 -24.26
CA ARG A 206 -1.37 -28.44 -24.55
C ARG A 206 -2.89 -28.42 -24.74
N CYS A 207 -3.47 -29.43 -25.41
CA CYS A 207 -4.92 -29.54 -25.56
C CYS A 207 -5.63 -29.82 -24.22
N ILE A 208 -5.05 -30.66 -23.35
CA ILE A 208 -5.56 -30.91 -21.99
C ILE A 208 -5.53 -29.61 -21.20
N MET A 209 -4.36 -28.97 -21.09
CA MET A 209 -4.19 -27.71 -20.35
C MET A 209 -5.11 -26.60 -20.85
N ARG A 210 -5.36 -26.49 -22.17
CA ARG A 210 -6.28 -25.48 -22.71
C ARG A 210 -7.75 -25.78 -22.41
N ASP A 211 -8.14 -27.04 -22.20
CA ASP A 211 -9.54 -27.39 -21.91
C ASP A 211 -9.84 -27.32 -20.40
N ILE A 212 -8.88 -27.66 -19.54
CA ILE A 212 -8.94 -27.42 -18.08
C ILE A 212 -8.54 -25.98 -17.69
N ASP A 213 -8.47 -25.06 -18.66
CA ASP A 213 -8.15 -23.64 -18.48
C ASP A 213 -6.89 -23.38 -17.62
N TYR A 214 -5.86 -24.22 -17.81
CA TYR A 214 -4.59 -24.26 -17.09
C TYR A 214 -4.69 -24.43 -15.55
N ARG A 215 -5.90 -24.65 -15.01
CA ARG A 215 -6.22 -24.68 -13.57
C ARG A 215 -5.91 -26.03 -12.87
N LEU A 216 -4.73 -26.61 -13.14
CA LEU A 216 -4.25 -27.84 -12.49
C LEU A 216 -4.33 -27.78 -10.95
N HIS A 217 -4.04 -26.62 -10.36
CA HIS A 217 -4.07 -26.43 -8.90
C HIS A 217 -5.46 -26.64 -8.28
N VAL A 218 -6.55 -26.46 -9.05
CA VAL A 218 -7.92 -26.73 -8.58
C VAL A 218 -8.17 -28.24 -8.56
N LEU A 219 -7.71 -28.95 -9.59
CA LEU A 219 -7.84 -30.42 -9.72
C LEU A 219 -6.92 -31.19 -8.75
N ALA A 220 -5.86 -30.53 -8.27
CA ALA A 220 -4.93 -31.04 -7.26
C ALA A 220 -5.34 -30.73 -5.81
N ALA A 221 -6.53 -30.16 -5.57
CA ALA A 221 -7.04 -30.00 -4.22
C ALA A 221 -7.19 -31.38 -3.54
N PRO A 222 -6.77 -31.56 -2.26
CA PRO A 222 -6.73 -32.88 -1.62
C PRO A 222 -8.07 -33.63 -1.65
N GLU A 223 -9.19 -32.92 -1.53
CA GLU A 223 -10.54 -33.49 -1.53
C GLU A 223 -10.83 -34.28 -2.83
N PHE A 224 -10.53 -33.72 -4.00
CA PHE A 224 -10.75 -34.40 -5.30
C PHE A 224 -9.74 -35.53 -5.54
N VAL A 225 -8.47 -35.31 -5.14
CA VAL A 225 -7.41 -36.33 -5.32
C VAL A 225 -7.65 -37.54 -4.41
N GLU A 226 -8.14 -37.34 -3.18
CA GLU A 226 -8.54 -38.42 -2.28
C GLU A 226 -9.78 -39.18 -2.79
N GLU A 227 -10.79 -38.49 -3.33
CA GLU A 227 -11.97 -39.12 -3.92
C GLU A 227 -11.59 -39.99 -5.14
N ALA A 228 -10.80 -39.47 -6.08
CA ALA A 228 -10.28 -40.21 -7.21
C ALA A 228 -9.39 -41.41 -6.80
N MET A 229 -8.59 -41.26 -5.73
CA MET A 229 -7.81 -42.36 -5.14
C MET A 229 -8.65 -43.43 -4.44
N LEU A 230 -9.90 -43.15 -4.07
CA LEU A 230 -10.83 -44.14 -3.52
C LEU A 230 -11.51 -44.94 -4.64
N GLU A 231 -11.88 -44.31 -5.75
CA GLU A 231 -12.51 -44.98 -6.90
C GLU A 231 -11.59 -45.98 -7.63
N MET A 232 -10.27 -45.82 -7.50
CA MET A 232 -9.27 -46.73 -8.10
C MET A 232 -8.99 -48.00 -7.26
N ARG A 233 -9.57 -48.14 -6.07
CA ARG A 233 -9.25 -49.28 -5.17
C ARG A 233 -10.03 -50.54 -5.54
N PRO A 234 -9.45 -51.74 -5.33
CA PRO A 234 -10.16 -52.99 -5.56
C PRO A 234 -11.45 -53.04 -4.72
N ALA A 235 -12.56 -53.48 -5.33
CA ALA A 235 -13.88 -53.47 -4.69
C ALA A 235 -13.98 -54.28 -3.38
N GLN A 236 -13.02 -55.18 -3.12
CA GLN A 236 -12.91 -55.92 -1.86
C GLN A 236 -12.39 -55.05 -0.70
N GLU A 237 -11.55 -54.03 -0.95
CA GLU A 237 -11.04 -53.15 0.11
C GLU A 237 -12.08 -52.12 0.56
N VAL A 238 -12.92 -51.62 -0.35
CA VAL A 238 -13.99 -50.65 -0.05
C VAL A 238 -14.97 -51.24 0.98
N TYR A 239 -15.38 -52.49 0.81
CA TYR A 239 -16.19 -53.22 1.80
C TYR A 239 -15.44 -53.44 3.13
N GLY A 240 -14.11 -53.64 3.09
CA GLY A 240 -13.27 -53.75 4.28
C GLY A 240 -13.20 -52.45 5.09
N ALA A 241 -13.07 -51.31 4.43
CA ALA A 241 -13.02 -49.99 5.07
C ALA A 241 -14.34 -49.64 5.79
N VAL A 242 -15.47 -49.75 5.09
CA VAL A 242 -16.81 -49.49 5.65
C VAL A 242 -17.09 -50.37 6.88
N THR A 243 -16.68 -51.65 6.83
CA THR A 243 -16.86 -52.59 7.95
C THR A 243 -15.95 -52.28 9.15
N ARG A 244 -14.74 -51.73 8.93
CA ARG A 244 -13.82 -51.35 10.02
C ARG A 244 -14.22 -50.07 10.73
N VAL A 245 -14.76 -49.06 10.02
CA VAL A 245 -15.34 -47.86 10.66
C VAL A 245 -16.57 -48.24 11.50
N ALA A 246 -17.37 -49.21 11.05
CA ALA A 246 -18.54 -49.70 11.80
C ALA A 246 -18.21 -50.51 13.08
N THR A 247 -16.95 -50.91 13.32
CA THR A 247 -16.56 -51.78 14.44
C THR A 247 -15.72 -51.14 15.54
N SER A 248 -15.14 -49.94 15.33
CA SER A 248 -14.38 -49.23 16.39
C SER A 248 -15.26 -48.56 17.46
N VAL A 249 -16.56 -48.34 17.19
CA VAL A 249 -17.49 -47.58 18.07
C VAL A 249 -18.31 -48.51 18.99
N ARG A 250 -17.99 -49.81 19.08
CA ARG A 250 -18.70 -50.78 19.94
C ARG A 250 -17.79 -51.80 20.62
N LEU A 251 -17.08 -51.41 21.68
CA LEU A 251 -16.84 -52.27 22.88
C LEU A 251 -16.11 -51.55 24.05
N SER A 252 -16.75 -50.56 24.66
CA SER A 252 -16.50 -50.17 26.06
C SER A 252 -17.81 -49.68 26.70
N GLN A 253 -18.27 -50.37 27.76
CA GLN A 253 -19.63 -50.22 28.31
C GLN A 253 -19.66 -49.56 29.70
N SER A 254 -20.87 -49.10 30.08
CA SER A 254 -21.28 -48.59 31.40
C SER A 254 -20.72 -47.19 31.78
N ILE A 255 -21.34 -46.44 32.71
CA ILE A 255 -22.50 -46.76 33.58
C ILE A 255 -23.79 -46.07 33.09
N LYS A 256 -24.95 -46.57 33.53
CA LYS A 256 -26.31 -46.13 33.19
C LYS A 256 -26.69 -44.78 33.81
N ALA A 257 -27.45 -43.95 33.09
CA ALA A 257 -28.33 -42.91 33.68
C ALA A 257 -29.57 -42.65 32.79
N LYS A 258 -30.79 -42.82 33.35
CA LYS A 258 -32.12 -42.44 32.81
C LYS A 258 -33.20 -42.82 33.85
N PRO A 259 -34.36 -42.14 33.93
CA PRO A 259 -34.57 -40.69 33.81
C PRO A 259 -35.52 -40.13 34.91
N PHE A 260 -35.41 -38.84 35.24
CA PHE A 260 -36.42 -38.05 35.97
C PHE A 260 -36.35 -36.63 35.38
N VAL A 261 -37.36 -36.07 34.71
CA VAL A 261 -38.75 -35.78 35.11
C VAL A 261 -38.80 -34.74 36.24
N LEU A 262 -39.20 -33.52 35.87
CA LEU A 262 -39.49 -32.43 36.80
C LEU A 262 -41.03 -32.30 36.86
N GLN A 263 -41.61 -32.39 38.05
CA GLN A 263 -43.06 -32.31 38.21
C GLN A 263 -43.55 -30.86 38.19
N LEU A 264 -44.65 -30.61 37.48
CA LEU A 264 -45.61 -29.57 37.85
C LEU A 264 -46.93 -30.27 38.21
N THR A 265 -47.50 -29.92 39.35
CA THR A 265 -48.74 -30.52 39.88
C THR A 265 -49.97 -29.93 39.20
N ALA A 266 -50.97 -30.78 38.94
CA ALA A 266 -52.17 -30.44 38.16
C ALA A 266 -53.41 -30.22 39.03
N THR A 267 -54.44 -29.57 38.45
CA THR A 267 -55.87 -29.78 38.75
C THR A 267 -56.72 -29.40 37.52
N SER A 268 -57.75 -30.22 37.21
CA SER A 268 -59.08 -29.94 36.60
C SER A 268 -59.32 -28.72 35.67
N ASP A 269 -60.12 -28.76 34.59
CA ASP A 269 -61.05 -29.82 34.12
C ASP A 269 -61.45 -29.72 32.62
N VAL A 270 -61.93 -30.86 32.10
CA VAL A 270 -62.89 -31.15 30.99
C VAL A 270 -63.40 -30.00 30.06
N ALA A 271 -63.25 -30.15 28.72
CA ALA A 271 -64.37 -30.18 27.72
C ALA A 271 -63.98 -30.21 26.20
N ASN A 272 -64.48 -31.25 25.50
CA ASN A 272 -65.02 -31.33 24.12
C ASN A 272 -64.47 -30.58 22.86
N MET A 273 -64.11 -31.41 21.87
CA MET A 273 -64.62 -31.46 20.46
C MET A 273 -64.29 -30.39 19.38
N ALA A 274 -63.36 -30.78 18.50
CA ALA A 274 -63.60 -31.13 17.07
C ALA A 274 -63.75 -30.07 15.94
N THR A 275 -63.25 -30.45 14.76
CA THR A 275 -63.32 -29.79 13.42
C THR A 275 -62.55 -28.46 13.29
N GLY A 276 -62.07 -28.04 12.10
CA GLY A 276 -62.07 -28.68 10.78
C GLY A 276 -61.09 -27.96 9.82
N ALA A 277 -60.70 -28.59 8.70
CA ALA A 277 -59.58 -28.11 7.87
C ALA A 277 -59.97 -27.14 6.74
N ARG A 278 -59.07 -26.20 6.39
CA ARG A 278 -58.72 -25.86 5.00
C ARG A 278 -57.53 -24.91 4.86
N GLU A 279 -56.69 -25.16 3.86
CA GLU A 279 -55.72 -24.21 3.32
C GLU A 279 -56.40 -23.17 2.41
N ARG A 280 -55.82 -21.97 2.30
CA ARG A 280 -55.84 -21.16 1.05
C ARG A 280 -54.53 -20.38 0.89
N ARG A 281 -54.11 -20.21 -0.37
CA ARG A 281 -52.94 -19.42 -0.80
C ARG A 281 -53.19 -17.91 -0.60
N PRO A 282 -52.14 -17.08 -0.42
CA PRO A 282 -52.30 -15.64 -0.32
C PRO A 282 -52.74 -15.02 -1.66
N SER A 283 -53.59 -13.98 -1.58
CA SER A 283 -53.83 -13.05 -2.69
C SER A 283 -53.29 -11.66 -2.32
N THR A 284 -52.77 -10.96 -3.32
CA THR A 284 -52.29 -9.57 -3.21
C THR A 284 -53.45 -8.56 -3.06
N ASN A 285 -53.08 -7.31 -2.77
CA ASN A 285 -53.91 -6.10 -2.84
C ASN A 285 -54.99 -5.90 -1.76
N ALA A 286 -54.56 -5.36 -0.61
CA ALA A 286 -55.35 -4.46 0.23
C ALA A 286 -54.43 -3.37 0.82
N PRO A 287 -54.87 -2.11 0.98
CA PRO A 287 -54.00 -1.01 1.39
C PRO A 287 -53.65 -1.04 2.89
N ILE A 288 -52.43 -0.62 3.22
CA ILE A 288 -52.03 -0.36 4.61
C ILE A 288 -52.77 0.91 5.08
N SER A 289 -53.84 0.71 5.86
CA SER A 289 -54.55 1.79 6.53
C SER A 289 -53.96 2.05 7.92
N ASP A 290 -53.93 3.32 8.34
CA ASP A 290 -53.38 3.74 9.64
C ASP A 290 -54.16 3.13 10.82
N LEU A 291 -53.60 2.08 11.43
CA LEU A 291 -54.11 1.51 12.68
C LEU A 291 -53.76 2.41 13.89
N LYS A 292 -54.45 3.56 13.98
CA LYS A 292 -54.48 4.40 15.19
C LYS A 292 -55.40 3.80 16.27
N GLY A 293 -54.91 2.76 16.95
CA GLY A 293 -55.50 2.22 18.19
C GLY A 293 -54.64 2.54 19.42
N PRO A 294 -55.22 2.95 20.56
CA PRO A 294 -54.45 3.27 21.77
C PRO A 294 -54.03 2.01 22.53
N ILE A 295 -52.72 1.70 22.55
CA ILE A 295 -52.16 0.55 23.27
C ILE A 295 -51.62 0.99 24.63
N GLY A 296 -52.53 1.05 25.61
CA GLY A 296 -52.20 1.31 27.03
C GLY A 296 -51.55 2.68 27.32
N PRO A 297 -50.89 2.84 28.49
CA PRO A 297 -50.04 4.00 28.76
C PRO A 297 -48.73 3.89 27.96
N SER A 298 -48.82 4.12 26.66
CA SER A 298 -47.72 3.93 25.72
C SER A 298 -46.60 4.94 25.95
N PHE A 299 -45.52 4.53 26.65
CA PHE A 299 -44.23 5.22 26.67
C PHE A 299 -43.55 5.14 25.29
N SER A 300 -44.09 5.86 24.30
CA SER A 300 -43.46 6.04 23.00
C SER A 300 -42.24 6.93 23.14
N ARG A 301 -41.07 6.33 23.45
CA ARG A 301 -39.78 7.03 23.46
C ARG A 301 -39.62 7.81 22.16
N PRO A 302 -39.20 9.09 22.19
CA PRO A 302 -38.98 9.85 20.96
C PRO A 302 -37.99 9.13 20.04
N LYS A 303 -38.26 9.15 18.73
CA LYS A 303 -37.33 8.60 17.72
C LYS A 303 -36.18 9.59 17.49
N HIS A 304 -35.27 9.69 18.45
CA HIS A 304 -34.05 10.49 18.33
C HIS A 304 -33.20 9.99 17.14
N LYS A 305 -32.93 10.85 16.17
CA LYS A 305 -31.92 10.59 15.13
C LYS A 305 -30.53 10.96 15.67
N ARG A 306 -29.51 10.15 15.38
CA ARG A 306 -28.10 10.49 15.71
C ARG A 306 -27.72 11.82 15.04
N SER A 307 -27.10 12.73 15.79
CA SER A 307 -26.28 13.77 15.18
C SER A 307 -24.87 13.24 14.94
N VAL A 308 -24.43 13.30 13.69
CA VAL A 308 -23.15 12.76 13.21
C VAL A 308 -21.92 13.31 13.95
N THR A 309 -21.98 14.58 14.39
CA THR A 309 -20.87 15.31 15.06
C THR A 309 -21.29 16.03 16.34
N GLY A 310 -22.32 15.54 17.05
CA GLY A 310 -22.86 16.18 18.26
C GLY A 310 -23.91 17.27 17.99
N TYR A 311 -24.55 17.77 19.04
CA TYR A 311 -25.73 18.64 18.97
C TYR A 311 -25.41 20.12 19.26
N GLY A 312 -26.12 21.04 18.63
CA GLY A 312 -26.02 22.49 18.92
C GLY A 312 -26.72 22.86 20.24
N PRO A 313 -26.43 24.05 20.84
CA PRO A 313 -26.94 24.41 22.17
C PRO A 313 -28.48 24.35 22.33
N GLY A 314 -29.23 24.74 21.30
CA GLY A 314 -30.70 24.64 21.28
C GLY A 314 -31.22 23.23 21.00
N GLU A 315 -30.49 22.42 20.23
CA GLU A 315 -30.84 21.02 19.98
C GLU A 315 -30.72 20.18 21.25
N ILE A 316 -29.65 20.40 22.05
CA ILE A 316 -29.43 19.67 23.31
C ILE A 316 -30.64 19.83 24.23
N LYS A 317 -31.10 21.06 24.47
CA LYS A 317 -32.26 21.33 25.33
C LYS A 317 -33.54 20.64 24.84
N ASN A 318 -33.78 20.66 23.53
CA ASN A 318 -34.96 20.02 22.93
C ASN A 318 -34.89 18.49 23.00
N VAL A 319 -33.70 17.91 22.77
CA VAL A 319 -33.46 16.47 22.92
C VAL A 319 -33.64 16.06 24.38
N GLU A 320 -33.01 16.76 25.31
CA GLU A 320 -33.05 16.46 26.74
C GLU A 320 -34.48 16.55 27.30
N ALA A 321 -35.20 17.64 27.02
CA ALA A 321 -36.58 17.83 27.48
C ALA A 321 -37.57 16.77 26.92
N SER A 322 -37.20 16.05 25.86
CA SER A 322 -38.01 14.96 25.31
C SER A 322 -37.68 13.58 25.91
N ILE A 323 -36.57 13.41 26.62
CA ILE A 323 -36.21 12.16 27.30
C ILE A 323 -36.87 12.13 28.68
N PRO A 324 -37.70 11.11 29.01
CA PRO A 324 -38.31 10.98 30.34
C PRO A 324 -37.24 10.94 31.44
N GLU A 325 -37.52 11.59 32.57
CA GLU A 325 -36.59 11.75 33.69
C GLU A 325 -35.94 10.43 34.18
N PRO A 326 -36.67 9.32 34.44
CA PRO A 326 -36.04 8.04 34.77
C PRO A 326 -35.10 7.46 33.70
N GLN A 327 -35.26 7.86 32.43
CA GLN A 327 -34.35 7.49 31.34
C GLN A 327 -33.15 8.44 31.23
N ARG A 328 -33.31 9.72 31.64
CA ARG A 328 -32.20 10.67 31.80
C ARG A 328 -31.30 10.28 32.97
N ASP A 329 -31.85 9.70 34.04
CA ASP A 329 -31.08 9.31 35.24
C ASP A 329 -30.34 7.97 35.06
N ALA A 330 -30.98 6.99 34.39
CA ALA A 330 -30.37 5.68 34.17
C ALA A 330 -29.11 5.72 33.27
N LEU A 331 -29.06 6.63 32.29
CA LEU A 331 -27.94 6.72 31.35
C LEU A 331 -26.61 7.17 32.01
N PRO A 332 -26.53 8.24 32.81
CA PRO A 332 -25.34 8.64 33.56
C PRO A 332 -24.90 7.65 34.64
N VAL A 333 -25.81 6.83 35.18
CA VAL A 333 -25.49 5.78 36.16
C VAL A 333 -24.75 4.60 35.49
N HIS A 334 -25.14 4.22 34.28
CA HIS A 334 -24.50 3.12 33.52
C HIS A 334 -23.46 3.58 32.49
N SER A 335 -23.27 4.89 32.30
CA SER A 335 -22.23 5.46 31.45
C SER A 335 -20.84 5.20 32.03
N ARG A 336 -19.84 4.91 31.19
CA ARG A 336 -18.43 4.80 31.64
C ARG A 336 -17.91 6.17 32.09
N ARG A 337 -18.08 6.45 33.38
CA ARG A 337 -17.33 7.49 34.10
C ARG A 337 -15.84 7.15 34.00
N LYS A 338 -15.04 8.10 33.51
CA LYS A 338 -13.57 7.96 33.44
C LYS A 338 -13.04 7.81 34.87
N THR A 339 -12.04 6.95 35.09
CA THR A 339 -11.29 6.93 36.36
C THR A 339 -10.62 8.30 36.56
N SER A 340 -11.18 9.11 37.45
CA SER A 340 -11.05 10.56 37.40
C SER A 340 -9.84 11.10 38.17
N SER A 341 -8.68 11.11 37.51
CA SER A 341 -7.72 12.24 37.50
C SER A 341 -6.40 11.83 36.86
N ARG A 342 -5.80 12.71 36.03
CA ARG A 342 -4.45 12.47 35.47
C ARG A 342 -3.31 12.82 36.44
N GLN A 343 -3.63 13.33 37.64
CA GLN A 343 -2.65 13.84 38.60
C GLN A 343 -2.59 13.06 39.93
N ALA A 344 -3.51 12.12 40.20
CA ALA A 344 -3.49 11.31 41.44
C ALA A 344 -2.78 9.94 41.29
N PHE A 345 -2.17 9.65 40.14
CA PHE A 345 -1.53 8.35 39.84
C PHE A 345 -0.35 7.99 40.76
N THR A 346 0.20 8.95 41.51
CA THR A 346 1.26 8.72 42.50
C THR A 346 0.76 8.08 43.81
N ALA A 347 -0.55 8.08 44.06
CA ALA A 347 -1.13 7.38 45.21
C ALA A 347 -1.36 5.89 44.89
N THR A 348 -0.63 5.00 45.59
CA THR A 348 -0.64 3.54 45.35
C THR A 348 -2.04 2.91 45.22
N PRO A 349 -3.06 3.26 46.05
CA PRO A 349 -4.40 2.69 45.91
C PRO A 349 -5.10 3.07 44.60
N PHE A 350 -4.81 4.24 44.04
CA PHE A 350 -5.42 4.72 42.80
C PHE A 350 -4.78 4.09 41.56
N ARG A 351 -3.45 3.93 41.55
CA ARG A 351 -2.75 3.19 40.47
C ARG A 351 -3.27 1.76 40.34
N LEU A 352 -3.34 1.02 41.46
CA LEU A 352 -3.81 -0.36 41.48
C LEU A 352 -5.24 -0.49 40.94
N LEU A 353 -6.16 0.39 41.36
CA LEU A 353 -7.53 0.43 40.85
C LEU A 353 -7.60 0.62 39.33
N VAL A 354 -6.79 1.52 38.77
CA VAL A 354 -6.78 1.80 37.32
C VAL A 354 -6.15 0.65 36.52
N LEU A 355 -5.14 -0.03 37.07
CA LEU A 355 -4.56 -1.25 36.52
C LEU A 355 -5.60 -2.38 36.45
N THR A 356 -6.29 -2.68 37.56
CA THR A 356 -7.34 -3.71 37.59
C THR A 356 -8.51 -3.40 36.66
N ILE A 357 -8.89 -2.12 36.52
CA ILE A 357 -9.91 -1.70 35.55
C ILE A 357 -9.45 -1.94 34.10
N LEU A 358 -8.19 -1.64 33.77
CA LEU A 358 -7.65 -1.89 32.44
C LEU A 358 -7.58 -3.40 32.13
N GLN A 359 -7.10 -4.21 33.06
CA GLN A 359 -7.08 -5.68 32.94
C GLN A 359 -8.48 -6.24 32.68
N ASN A 360 -9.48 -5.83 33.47
CA ASN A 360 -10.86 -6.25 33.28
C ASN A 360 -11.43 -5.81 31.92
N GLU A 361 -11.05 -4.64 31.39
CA GLU A 361 -11.47 -4.20 30.06
C GLU A 361 -10.81 -4.97 28.91
N VAL A 362 -9.54 -5.36 29.06
CA VAL A 362 -8.79 -6.18 28.10
C VAL A 362 -9.33 -7.61 28.08
N VAL A 363 -9.45 -8.25 29.24
CA VAL A 363 -10.01 -9.61 29.39
C VAL A 363 -11.44 -9.66 28.85
N ARG A 364 -12.30 -8.69 29.20
CA ARG A 364 -13.65 -8.57 28.62
C ARG A 364 -13.63 -8.50 27.09
N HIS A 365 -12.68 -7.80 26.47
CA HIS A 365 -12.61 -7.78 25.01
C HIS A 365 -12.20 -9.15 24.44
N ILE A 366 -11.22 -9.82 25.04
CA ILE A 366 -10.82 -11.19 24.67
C ILE A 366 -12.01 -12.16 24.77
N GLU A 367 -12.72 -12.14 25.89
CA GLU A 367 -13.85 -13.04 26.16
C GLU A 367 -15.11 -12.69 25.33
N THR A 368 -15.54 -11.43 25.32
CA THR A 368 -16.85 -11.04 24.77
C THR A 368 -16.80 -10.40 23.38
N THR A 369 -15.62 -9.98 22.89
CA THR A 369 -15.48 -9.34 21.56
C THR A 369 -14.73 -10.25 20.58
N LEU A 370 -13.74 -11.01 21.07
CA LEU A 370 -12.99 -11.98 20.26
C LEU A 370 -13.49 -13.42 20.43
N ALA A 371 -14.45 -13.66 21.32
CA ALA A 371 -15.01 -14.98 21.65
C ALA A 371 -13.94 -16.03 22.04
N ARG A 372 -12.88 -15.58 22.73
CA ARG A 372 -11.75 -16.40 23.20
C ARG A 372 -11.78 -16.57 24.72
N SER A 373 -10.77 -17.25 25.26
CA SER A 373 -10.65 -17.62 26.66
C SER A 373 -9.17 -17.66 27.08
N LEU A 374 -8.89 -17.86 28.36
CA LEU A 374 -7.53 -18.10 28.87
C LEU A 374 -6.78 -19.21 28.10
N PHE A 375 -7.49 -20.24 27.63
CA PHE A 375 -6.88 -21.40 26.95
C PHE A 375 -6.51 -21.15 25.48
N ASN A 376 -6.95 -20.03 24.90
CA ASN A 376 -6.67 -19.64 23.51
C ASN A 376 -6.51 -18.12 23.37
N CYS A 377 -5.89 -17.47 24.35
CA CYS A 377 -5.39 -16.12 24.22
C CYS A 377 -3.93 -16.19 23.74
N ASP A 378 -3.69 -15.87 22.47
CA ASP A 378 -2.36 -15.63 21.91
C ASP A 378 -2.03 -14.13 21.96
N GLU A 379 -0.83 -13.76 21.51
CA GLU A 379 -0.38 -12.37 21.43
C GLU A 379 -1.31 -11.53 20.54
N SER A 380 -1.93 -12.11 19.51
CA SER A 380 -2.86 -11.43 18.61
C SER A 380 -4.17 -11.07 19.33
N ALA A 381 -4.70 -11.98 20.15
CA ALA A 381 -5.84 -11.73 21.02
C ALA A 381 -5.50 -10.72 22.14
N ALA A 382 -4.29 -10.78 22.71
CA ALA A 382 -3.81 -9.79 23.67
C ALA A 382 -3.69 -8.39 23.03
N TYR A 383 -3.18 -8.29 21.80
CA TYR A 383 -3.14 -7.07 20.99
C TYR A 383 -4.55 -6.53 20.74
N ALA A 384 -5.42 -7.36 20.17
CA ALA A 384 -6.78 -6.96 19.87
C ALA A 384 -7.55 -6.52 21.13
N GLY A 385 -7.44 -7.25 22.24
CA GLY A 385 -8.03 -6.88 23.53
C GLY A 385 -7.51 -5.54 24.07
N THR A 386 -6.20 -5.31 23.99
CA THR A 386 -5.56 -4.07 24.46
C THR A 386 -5.91 -2.87 23.56
N ALA A 387 -5.84 -3.04 22.24
CA ALA A 387 -6.22 -2.01 21.28
C ALA A 387 -7.70 -1.61 21.44
N LEU A 388 -8.60 -2.58 21.60
CA LEU A 388 -10.02 -2.32 21.85
C LEU A 388 -10.26 -1.59 23.19
N ALA A 389 -9.56 -1.96 24.26
CA ALA A 389 -9.66 -1.29 25.56
C ALA A 389 -9.15 0.17 25.53
N PHE A 390 -8.11 0.46 24.74
CA PHE A 390 -7.66 1.83 24.51
C PHE A 390 -8.60 2.61 23.58
N ARG A 391 -9.12 1.97 22.54
CA ARG A 391 -10.12 2.55 21.63
C ARG A 391 -11.40 2.96 22.35
N ASP A 392 -11.90 2.17 23.31
CA ASP A 392 -13.05 2.53 24.15
C ASP A 392 -12.83 3.89 24.86
N ARG A 393 -11.59 4.19 25.31
CA ARG A 393 -11.21 5.49 25.89
C ARG A 393 -11.20 6.60 24.82
N LEU A 394 -10.60 6.34 23.66
CA LEU A 394 -10.52 7.28 22.54
C LEU A 394 -11.91 7.69 22.05
N VAL A 395 -12.88 6.76 21.97
CA VAL A 395 -14.26 7.06 21.55
C VAL A 395 -14.97 8.01 22.52
N ILE A 396 -14.74 7.86 23.84
CA ILE A 396 -15.34 8.74 24.85
C ILE A 396 -14.82 10.19 24.68
N ASP A 397 -13.52 10.36 24.50
CA ASP A 397 -12.90 11.68 24.34
C ASP A 397 -13.13 12.27 22.92
N TRP A 398 -13.22 11.45 21.88
CA TRP A 398 -13.64 11.85 20.53
C TRP A 398 -15.06 12.41 20.55
N ASN A 399 -16.02 11.71 21.16
CA ASN A 399 -17.40 12.19 21.26
C ASN A 399 -17.48 13.53 22.00
N LYS A 400 -16.74 13.68 23.11
CA LYS A 400 -16.62 14.96 23.83
C LYS A 400 -15.98 16.05 22.97
N THR A 401 -14.94 15.74 22.21
CA THR A 401 -14.25 16.69 21.33
C THR A 401 -15.17 17.19 20.22
N GLN A 402 -15.84 16.29 19.50
CA GLN A 402 -16.77 16.66 18.44
C GLN A 402 -17.99 17.42 18.99
N GLN A 403 -18.49 17.04 20.17
CA GLN A 403 -19.56 17.76 20.85
C GLN A 403 -19.12 19.15 21.35
N ASN A 404 -17.89 19.33 21.83
CA ASN A 404 -17.37 20.64 22.23
C ASN A 404 -17.19 21.56 21.01
N GLN A 405 -16.60 21.04 19.92
CA GLN A 405 -16.45 21.79 18.66
C GLN A 405 -17.80 22.16 18.03
N THR A 406 -18.81 21.30 18.08
CA THR A 406 -20.16 21.59 17.55
C THR A 406 -21.03 22.43 18.51
N PHE A 407 -20.66 22.54 19.79
CA PHE A 407 -21.27 23.49 20.73
C PHE A 407 -20.67 24.89 20.59
N ALA A 408 -19.34 24.99 20.41
CA ALA A 408 -18.62 26.26 20.31
C ALA A 408 -18.64 26.87 18.90
N ASP A 409 -18.81 26.03 17.87
CA ASP A 409 -18.86 26.40 16.44
C ASP A 409 -17.69 27.32 15.97
N PRO A 410 -16.43 26.93 16.22
CA PRO A 410 -15.25 27.68 15.80
C PRO A 410 -14.97 27.48 14.31
N LYS A 411 -14.06 28.29 13.75
CA LYS A 411 -13.40 27.95 12.48
C LYS A 411 -12.70 26.60 12.62
N ARG A 412 -12.79 25.74 11.60
CA ARG A 412 -12.18 24.41 11.58
C ARG A 412 -11.27 24.21 10.39
N VAL A 413 -10.21 23.44 10.58
CA VAL A 413 -9.23 23.09 9.53
C VAL A 413 -9.52 21.70 8.99
N TYR A 414 -9.52 21.56 7.67
CA TYR A 414 -9.61 20.27 6.99
C TYR A 414 -8.37 20.05 6.13
N TYR A 415 -7.52 19.13 6.58
CA TYR A 415 -6.26 18.83 5.92
C TYR A 415 -6.47 17.69 4.93
N LEU A 416 -6.47 18.01 3.64
CA LEU A 416 -6.66 17.04 2.56
C LEU A 416 -5.29 16.57 2.07
N SER A 417 -4.95 15.31 2.33
CA SER A 417 -3.85 14.62 1.65
C SER A 417 -4.26 13.27 1.09
N LEU A 418 -3.63 12.89 -0.03
CA LEU A 418 -3.82 11.59 -0.65
C LEU A 418 -3.15 10.46 0.16
N GLU A 419 -2.16 10.78 1.01
CA GLU A 419 -1.51 9.79 1.88
C GLU A 419 -1.40 10.23 3.34
N PHE A 420 -1.47 9.24 4.25
CA PHE A 420 -1.26 9.35 5.69
C PHE A 420 -0.45 8.14 6.19
N LEU A 421 0.87 8.27 6.34
CA LEU A 421 1.71 7.21 6.93
C LEU A 421 1.53 7.20 8.45
N MET A 422 0.40 6.70 8.95
CA MET A 422 0.11 6.67 10.39
C MET A 422 1.09 5.79 11.17
N GLY A 423 1.45 4.63 10.61
CA GLY A 423 2.17 3.56 11.30
C GLY A 423 1.28 2.80 12.29
N ARG A 424 1.89 2.00 13.17
CA ARG A 424 1.22 1.40 14.34
C ARG A 424 0.63 2.45 15.27
N ALA A 425 -0.59 2.22 15.79
CA ALA A 425 -1.33 3.16 16.61
C ALA A 425 -1.38 2.80 18.10
N LEU A 426 -1.18 1.53 18.50
CA LEU A 426 -1.33 1.09 19.89
C LEU A 426 -0.43 1.88 20.85
N ASP A 427 0.88 1.87 20.62
CA ASP A 427 1.83 2.51 21.55
C ASP A 427 1.63 4.04 21.62
N ASN A 428 1.31 4.66 20.49
CA ASN A 428 0.96 6.08 20.41
C ASN A 428 -0.34 6.41 21.18
N ALA A 429 -1.35 5.56 21.10
CA ALA A 429 -2.60 5.71 21.85
C ALA A 429 -2.37 5.55 23.36
N MET A 430 -1.59 4.55 23.78
CA MET A 430 -1.23 4.36 25.20
C MET A 430 -0.46 5.55 25.78
N LEU A 431 0.49 6.08 25.00
CA LEU A 431 1.33 7.24 25.30
C LEU A 431 0.49 8.53 25.40
N ASN A 432 -0.28 8.89 24.36
CA ASN A 432 -1.07 10.14 24.34
C ASN A 432 -2.25 10.11 25.35
N VAL A 433 -2.82 8.94 25.64
CA VAL A 433 -3.79 8.77 26.74
C VAL A 433 -3.14 8.97 28.11
N GLY A 434 -1.86 8.61 28.27
CA GLY A 434 -1.10 8.71 29.52
C GLY A 434 -1.24 7.48 30.42
N LEU A 435 -1.27 6.28 29.84
CA LEU A 435 -1.43 5.00 30.56
C LEU A 435 -0.46 3.90 30.08
N LYS A 436 0.61 4.24 29.34
CA LYS A 436 1.57 3.27 28.77
C LYS A 436 2.19 2.33 29.81
N ASP A 437 2.65 2.84 30.94
CA ASP A 437 3.29 2.01 31.97
C ASP A 437 2.27 1.12 32.71
N VAL A 438 1.07 1.65 32.97
CA VAL A 438 -0.05 0.89 33.56
C VAL A 438 -0.53 -0.21 32.63
N ALA A 439 -0.50 0.01 31.32
CA ALA A 439 -0.79 -1.00 30.31
C ALA A 439 0.31 -2.07 30.24
N LYS A 440 1.59 -1.66 30.29
CA LYS A 440 2.71 -2.60 30.32
C LYS A 440 2.67 -3.52 31.55
N GLU A 441 2.44 -2.94 32.73
CA GLU A 441 2.26 -3.66 34.00
C GLU A 441 1.03 -4.59 33.93
N GLY A 442 -0.13 -4.04 33.54
CA GLY A 442 -1.39 -4.78 33.50
C GLY A 442 -1.44 -5.93 32.49
N VAL A 443 -0.74 -5.80 31.34
CA VAL A 443 -0.63 -6.85 30.31
C VAL A 443 0.44 -7.89 30.68
N GLN A 444 1.49 -7.50 31.42
CA GLN A 444 2.47 -8.43 31.97
C GLN A 444 1.86 -9.36 33.02
N ASP A 445 0.99 -8.85 33.89
CA ASP A 445 0.20 -9.67 34.83
C ASP A 445 -0.72 -10.69 34.11
N LEU A 446 -1.19 -10.36 32.90
CA LEU A 446 -1.99 -11.26 32.04
C LEU A 446 -1.12 -12.28 31.29
N GLY A 447 0.21 -12.26 31.47
CA GLY A 447 1.16 -13.21 30.90
C GLY A 447 1.89 -12.76 29.63
N PHE A 448 1.60 -11.57 29.10
CA PHE A 448 2.13 -11.11 27.81
C PHE A 448 3.15 -9.98 27.96
N ARG A 449 4.21 -9.99 27.13
CA ARG A 449 5.16 -8.89 27.06
C ARG A 449 4.62 -7.81 26.11
N MET A 450 4.52 -6.57 26.59
CA MET A 450 3.96 -5.46 25.81
C MET A 450 4.68 -5.24 24.45
N GLU A 451 5.98 -5.50 24.36
CA GLU A 451 6.70 -5.37 23.08
C GLU A 451 6.28 -6.44 22.04
N ASP A 452 5.90 -7.63 22.51
CA ASP A 452 5.46 -8.76 21.67
C ASP A 452 3.97 -8.65 21.32
N VAL A 453 3.23 -7.82 22.06
CA VAL A 453 1.84 -7.41 21.77
C VAL A 453 1.84 -6.28 20.73
N ILE A 454 2.72 -5.29 20.85
CA ILE A 454 2.86 -4.20 19.87
C ILE A 454 3.40 -4.73 18.52
N SER A 455 4.12 -5.85 18.47
CA SER A 455 4.57 -6.47 17.21
C SER A 455 3.46 -7.15 16.38
N GLN A 456 2.28 -7.40 16.95
CA GLN A 456 1.14 -7.98 16.22
C GLN A 456 0.38 -6.94 15.37
N GLU A 457 0.55 -5.65 15.66
CA GLU A 457 -0.12 -4.57 14.93
C GLU A 457 0.57 -4.34 13.56
N ARG A 458 -0.20 -4.43 12.47
CA ARG A 458 0.27 -4.03 11.13
C ARG A 458 0.27 -2.50 11.01
N ASP A 459 1.26 -1.93 10.30
CA ASP A 459 1.23 -0.51 9.95
C ASP A 459 -0.02 -0.21 9.11
N ALA A 460 -0.72 0.89 9.40
CA ALA A 460 -1.85 1.28 8.55
C ALA A 460 -1.34 1.73 7.17
N ALA A 461 -1.60 0.92 6.14
CA ALA A 461 -1.10 1.12 4.77
C ALA A 461 -1.87 2.22 4.02
N LEU A 462 -1.87 3.42 4.60
CA LEU A 462 -2.60 4.60 4.12
C LEU A 462 -1.67 5.63 3.46
N GLY A 463 -0.38 5.30 3.25
CA GLY A 463 0.61 6.21 2.67
C GLY A 463 1.90 5.51 2.23
N ASN A 464 2.80 6.29 1.62
CA ASN A 464 4.10 5.84 1.10
C ASN A 464 5.25 6.83 1.43
N GLY A 465 5.02 8.14 1.29
CA GLY A 465 6.06 9.15 1.25
C GLY A 465 6.22 10.03 2.50
N GLY A 466 7.18 10.96 2.40
CA GLY A 466 7.39 12.01 3.40
C GLY A 466 6.20 12.96 3.52
N LEU A 467 5.43 13.16 2.43
CA LEU A 467 4.19 13.94 2.37
C LEU A 467 3.13 13.36 3.33
N GLY A 468 2.87 12.06 3.25
CA GLY A 468 1.92 11.38 4.12
C GLY A 468 2.42 11.19 5.54
N ARG A 469 3.75 11.13 5.76
CA ARG A 469 4.30 11.11 7.13
C ARG A 469 4.28 12.49 7.78
N LEU A 470 4.40 13.57 7.03
CA LEU A 470 4.16 14.94 7.47
C LEU A 470 2.70 15.11 7.88
N ALA A 471 1.75 14.73 7.00
CA ALA A 471 0.32 14.74 7.29
C ALA A 471 -0.02 14.01 8.61
N ALA A 472 0.55 12.83 8.82
CA ALA A 472 0.39 12.06 10.05
C ALA A 472 1.13 12.65 11.28
N CYS A 473 2.15 13.51 11.13
CA CYS A 473 2.70 14.30 12.24
C CYS A 473 1.81 15.51 12.57
N PHE A 474 1.31 16.20 11.54
CA PHE A 474 0.40 17.34 11.69
C PHE A 474 -0.89 16.96 12.42
N LEU A 475 -1.47 15.78 12.19
CA LEU A 475 -2.65 15.33 12.95
C LEU A 475 -2.37 15.14 14.46
N ASP A 476 -1.20 14.63 14.84
CA ASP A 476 -0.78 14.49 16.26
C ASP A 476 -0.54 15.86 16.91
N SER A 477 0.10 16.80 16.19
CA SER A 477 0.28 18.20 16.63
C SER A 477 -1.04 18.94 16.77
N LEU A 478 -1.91 18.92 15.75
CA LEU A 478 -3.25 19.54 15.78
C LEU A 478 -4.10 19.03 16.96
N ALA A 479 -4.05 17.74 17.25
CA ALA A 479 -4.73 17.17 18.41
C ALA A 479 -4.10 17.63 19.74
N SER A 480 -2.76 17.62 19.85
CA SER A 480 -2.01 17.97 21.06
C SER A 480 -2.16 19.46 21.45
N LEU A 481 -2.12 20.34 20.45
CA LEU A 481 -2.28 21.79 20.59
C LEU A 481 -3.76 22.22 20.75
N ASN A 482 -4.70 21.29 20.55
CA ASN A 482 -6.16 21.48 20.69
C ASN A 482 -6.83 22.25 19.54
N TYR A 483 -6.22 22.28 18.36
CA TYR A 483 -6.84 22.89 17.18
C TYR A 483 -8.05 22.07 16.69
N PRO A 484 -9.16 22.73 16.31
CA PRO A 484 -10.36 22.06 15.81
C PRO A 484 -10.17 21.61 14.35
N ALA A 485 -9.48 20.48 14.16
CA ALA A 485 -9.04 20.03 12.83
C ALA A 485 -9.27 18.54 12.56
N TRP A 486 -9.58 18.20 11.31
CA TRP A 486 -9.68 16.82 10.81
C TRP A 486 -8.78 16.61 9.59
N GLY A 487 -8.23 15.40 9.45
CA GLY A 487 -7.65 14.92 8.19
C GLY A 487 -8.71 14.24 7.31
N TYR A 488 -8.56 14.32 5.98
CA TYR A 488 -9.35 13.57 5.02
C TYR A 488 -8.47 12.85 4.00
N GLY A 489 -8.71 11.55 3.78
CA GLY A 489 -7.97 10.71 2.82
C GLY A 489 -8.80 9.54 2.27
N LEU A 490 -8.14 8.61 1.57
CA LEU A 490 -8.72 7.36 1.06
C LEU A 490 -8.42 6.17 1.99
N ARG A 491 -9.37 5.23 2.10
CA ARG A 491 -9.19 3.97 2.85
C ARG A 491 -8.63 2.89 1.92
N TYR A 492 -7.34 2.96 1.60
CA TYR A 492 -6.70 1.99 0.71
C TYR A 492 -6.75 0.57 1.27
N ARG A 493 -7.24 -0.38 0.47
CA ARG A 493 -7.36 -1.79 0.87
C ARG A 493 -6.02 -2.50 0.99
N TYR A 494 -5.10 -2.23 0.05
CA TYR A 494 -3.82 -2.93 -0.08
C TYR A 494 -2.59 -2.01 0.00
N GLY A 495 -2.80 -0.75 0.43
CA GLY A 495 -1.78 0.28 0.47
C GLY A 495 -1.17 0.59 -0.90
N ILE A 496 0.14 0.87 -0.94
CA ILE A 496 0.89 0.91 -2.20
C ILE A 496 1.30 -0.52 -2.60
N PHE A 497 2.05 -1.20 -1.72
CA PHE A 497 2.37 -2.63 -1.69
C PHE A 497 3.23 -2.89 -0.44
N LYS A 498 3.25 -4.14 0.06
CA LYS A 498 4.35 -4.66 0.87
C LYS A 498 5.48 -5.09 -0.07
N GLN A 499 6.71 -4.73 0.27
CA GLN A 499 7.91 -5.09 -0.49
C GLN A 499 8.48 -6.41 0.05
N GLU A 500 8.89 -7.29 -0.85
CA GLU A 500 9.73 -8.45 -0.52
C GLU A 500 10.96 -8.46 -1.44
N ILE A 501 12.08 -9.00 -0.96
CA ILE A 501 13.30 -9.14 -1.76
C ILE A 501 13.52 -10.60 -2.14
N VAL A 502 13.37 -10.91 -3.43
CA VAL A 502 13.53 -12.25 -4.01
C VAL A 502 14.63 -12.19 -5.08
N ASP A 503 15.66 -13.03 -4.97
CA ASP A 503 16.84 -13.05 -5.85
C ASP A 503 17.50 -11.67 -6.04
N GLY A 504 17.47 -10.87 -4.95
CA GLY A 504 17.94 -9.49 -4.90
C GLY A 504 17.00 -8.44 -5.54
N TYR A 505 15.88 -8.84 -6.13
CA TYR A 505 14.92 -7.92 -6.74
C TYR A 505 13.76 -7.57 -5.80
N GLN A 506 13.26 -6.33 -5.92
CA GLN A 506 11.98 -5.93 -5.32
C GLN A 506 10.81 -6.62 -6.04
N VAL A 507 10.05 -7.40 -5.28
CA VAL A 507 8.71 -7.90 -5.62
C VAL A 507 7.66 -7.06 -4.87
N GLU A 508 6.57 -6.71 -5.55
CA GLU A 508 5.40 -6.08 -4.94
C GLU A 508 4.33 -7.14 -4.59
N ILE A 509 3.89 -7.16 -3.33
CA ILE A 509 2.71 -7.94 -2.90
C ILE A 509 1.67 -7.04 -2.20
N PRO A 510 0.37 -7.40 -2.18
CA PRO A 510 -0.66 -6.60 -1.50
C PRO A 510 -0.41 -6.50 0.01
N ASP A 511 -0.62 -5.30 0.60
CA ASP A 511 -0.53 -5.11 2.05
C ASP A 511 -1.89 -5.35 2.72
N TYR A 512 -2.11 -6.55 3.25
CA TYR A 512 -3.36 -7.00 3.88
C TYR A 512 -3.61 -6.39 5.28
N TRP A 513 -3.25 -5.13 5.51
CA TRP A 513 -3.38 -4.46 6.83
C TRP A 513 -4.82 -4.42 7.39
N LEU A 514 -5.84 -4.62 6.54
CA LEU A 514 -7.25 -4.59 6.92
C LEU A 514 -7.86 -5.92 7.39
N ASP A 515 -7.12 -7.03 7.36
CA ASP A 515 -7.60 -8.34 7.88
C ASP A 515 -8.14 -8.20 9.31
N PHE A 516 -7.48 -7.36 10.12
CA PHE A 516 -7.99 -6.89 11.41
C PHE A 516 -7.45 -5.49 11.75
N ASN A 517 -8.31 -4.47 11.57
CA ASN A 517 -8.07 -3.11 12.05
C ASN A 517 -9.03 -2.77 13.21
N PRO A 518 -8.57 -2.70 14.47
CA PRO A 518 -9.44 -2.37 15.59
C PRO A 518 -9.79 -0.87 15.64
N TRP A 519 -8.96 0.02 15.09
CA TRP A 519 -8.97 1.45 15.42
C TRP A 519 -10.06 2.27 14.74
N GLU A 520 -10.54 1.82 13.59
CA GLU A 520 -11.50 2.56 12.76
C GLU A 520 -12.97 2.29 13.11
N PHE A 521 -13.83 3.23 12.72
CA PHE A 521 -15.28 3.11 12.85
C PHE A 521 -15.97 3.35 11.51
N PRO A 522 -16.58 2.32 10.87
CA PRO A 522 -17.43 2.55 9.72
C PRO A 522 -18.62 3.43 10.09
N ARG A 523 -18.97 4.37 9.21
CA ARG A 523 -20.08 5.30 9.36
C ARG A 523 -21.08 5.07 8.24
N HIS A 524 -21.86 4.00 8.35
CA HIS A 524 -22.94 3.69 7.42
C HIS A 524 -24.08 4.74 7.40
N ASP A 525 -24.08 5.69 8.35
CA ASP A 525 -24.92 6.90 8.33
C ASP A 525 -24.26 8.10 7.61
N ILE A 526 -23.11 7.87 6.95
CA ILE A 526 -22.34 8.82 6.15
C ILE A 526 -21.88 8.11 4.88
N THR A 527 -22.85 7.88 3.99
CA THR A 527 -22.62 7.47 2.61
C THR A 527 -22.95 8.65 1.70
N VAL A 528 -22.13 8.87 0.66
CA VAL A 528 -22.30 9.96 -0.33
C VAL A 528 -22.23 9.37 -1.73
N ASP A 529 -23.20 9.65 -2.57
CA ASP A 529 -23.17 9.28 -3.99
C ASP A 529 -22.24 10.23 -4.76
N ILE A 530 -21.31 9.67 -5.54
CA ILE A 530 -20.28 10.37 -6.32
C ILE A 530 -20.46 10.00 -7.79
N GLN A 531 -20.58 11.01 -8.66
CA GLN A 531 -20.82 10.86 -10.09
C GLN A 531 -19.50 10.91 -10.90
N PHE A 532 -19.46 10.19 -12.02
CA PHE A 532 -18.39 10.21 -13.03
C PHE A 532 -18.97 10.20 -14.45
N TYR A 533 -18.20 10.69 -15.42
CA TYR A 533 -18.59 10.78 -16.84
C TYR A 533 -19.84 11.66 -17.06
N GLY A 534 -20.84 11.18 -17.81
CA GLY A 534 -22.09 11.89 -18.07
C GLY A 534 -21.94 13.14 -18.94
N ASN A 535 -22.90 14.05 -18.85
CA ASN A 535 -22.99 15.26 -19.66
C ASN A 535 -23.58 16.44 -18.89
N VAL A 536 -23.33 17.66 -19.38
CA VAL A 536 -23.88 18.89 -18.79
C VAL A 536 -24.98 19.45 -19.68
N ARG A 537 -26.22 19.36 -19.23
CA ARG A 537 -27.36 20.04 -19.85
C ARG A 537 -27.50 21.44 -19.27
N LYS A 538 -27.75 22.43 -20.14
CA LYS A 538 -28.06 23.82 -19.74
C LYS A 538 -29.50 24.16 -20.12
N TYR A 539 -30.21 24.84 -19.24
CA TYR A 539 -31.56 25.38 -19.47
C TYR A 539 -31.74 26.70 -18.72
N GLN A 540 -32.86 27.40 -18.93
CA GLN A 540 -33.26 28.55 -18.11
C GLN A 540 -34.38 28.14 -17.17
N ASP A 541 -34.29 28.57 -15.91
CA ASP A 541 -35.36 28.38 -14.93
C ASP A 541 -36.55 29.32 -15.16
N GLU A 542 -37.57 29.23 -14.31
CA GLU A 542 -38.77 30.08 -14.37
C GLU A 542 -38.48 31.59 -14.16
N ASN A 543 -37.28 31.93 -13.65
CA ASN A 543 -36.80 33.29 -13.45
C ASN A 543 -35.87 33.78 -14.59
N GLY A 544 -35.55 32.92 -15.57
CA GLY A 544 -34.62 33.19 -16.65
C GLY A 544 -33.13 32.98 -16.31
N LYS A 545 -32.79 32.54 -15.08
CA LYS A 545 -31.42 32.21 -14.69
C LYS A 545 -30.97 30.96 -15.44
N GLN A 546 -29.76 30.99 -16.02
CA GLN A 546 -29.19 29.83 -16.68
C GLN A 546 -28.70 28.82 -15.63
N VAL A 547 -29.30 27.62 -15.63
CA VAL A 547 -28.94 26.51 -14.77
C VAL A 547 -28.14 25.49 -15.57
N SER A 548 -27.07 24.96 -14.98
CA SER A 548 -26.31 23.82 -15.51
C SER A 548 -26.56 22.60 -14.63
N VAL A 549 -26.95 21.48 -15.22
CA VAL A 549 -27.13 20.20 -14.52
C VAL A 549 -26.16 19.19 -15.12
N TRP A 550 -25.40 18.53 -14.25
CA TRP A 550 -24.61 17.35 -14.59
C TRP A 550 -25.49 16.13 -14.40
N GLU A 551 -25.70 15.37 -15.46
CA GLU A 551 -26.61 14.22 -15.52
C GLU A 551 -25.98 13.07 -16.32
N GLU A 552 -26.57 11.88 -16.20
CA GLU A 552 -26.04 10.61 -16.75
C GLU A 552 -24.67 10.22 -16.15
N GLY A 553 -24.06 9.12 -16.63
CA GLY A 553 -22.76 8.63 -16.17
C GLY A 553 -22.80 7.52 -15.12
N GLU A 554 -21.65 7.25 -14.49
CA GLU A 554 -21.46 6.23 -13.45
C GLU A 554 -21.64 6.86 -12.05
N ILE A 555 -22.23 6.12 -11.11
CA ILE A 555 -22.36 6.54 -9.70
C ILE A 555 -21.73 5.49 -8.79
N VAL A 556 -20.86 5.93 -7.88
CA VAL A 556 -20.26 5.11 -6.82
C VAL A 556 -20.56 5.73 -5.44
N GLN A 557 -20.48 4.93 -4.39
CA GLN A 557 -20.76 5.37 -3.02
C GLN A 557 -19.48 5.51 -2.19
N ALA A 558 -19.27 6.71 -1.65
CA ALA A 558 -18.23 6.99 -0.67
C ALA A 558 -18.75 6.78 0.75
N VAL A 559 -18.27 5.73 1.42
CA VAL A 559 -18.60 5.40 2.81
C VAL A 559 -17.48 5.89 3.73
N ALA A 560 -17.80 6.70 4.74
CA ALA A 560 -16.80 7.22 5.68
C ALA A 560 -16.39 6.19 6.74
N TYR A 561 -15.11 6.21 7.09
CA TYR A 561 -14.50 5.52 8.22
C TYR A 561 -13.78 6.55 9.09
N ASP A 562 -14.01 6.53 10.40
CA ASP A 562 -13.38 7.46 11.36
C ASP A 562 -12.27 6.77 12.15
N CYS A 563 -11.06 7.33 12.09
CA CYS A 563 -9.92 6.96 12.92
C CYS A 563 -9.65 8.07 13.95
N PRO A 564 -9.88 7.85 15.26
CA PRO A 564 -9.65 8.86 16.30
C PRO A 564 -8.16 9.17 16.48
N ILE A 565 -7.80 10.47 16.56
CA ILE A 565 -6.42 10.94 16.74
C ILE A 565 -6.27 11.58 18.14
N PRO A 566 -5.64 10.91 19.12
CA PRO A 566 -5.44 11.46 20.46
C PRO A 566 -4.30 12.50 20.49
N GLY A 567 -4.51 13.62 21.17
CA GLY A 567 -3.47 14.59 21.48
C GLY A 567 -2.70 14.29 22.77
N TYR A 568 -1.41 14.61 22.79
CA TYR A 568 -0.52 14.38 23.94
C TYR A 568 -0.95 15.18 25.19
N GLN A 569 -1.15 14.48 26.31
CA GLN A 569 -1.58 15.05 27.59
C GLN A 569 -2.86 15.93 27.52
N THR A 570 -3.72 15.77 26.51
CA THR A 570 -5.02 16.47 26.41
C THR A 570 -6.18 15.49 26.34
N ALA A 571 -7.41 15.99 26.46
CA ALA A 571 -8.63 15.25 26.16
C ALA A 571 -9.12 15.50 24.73
N THR A 572 -8.47 16.39 23.97
CA THR A 572 -8.74 16.57 22.54
C THR A 572 -8.39 15.30 21.78
N THR A 573 -9.40 14.72 21.14
CA THR A 573 -9.27 13.60 20.21
C THR A 573 -9.90 14.01 18.89
N ASN A 574 -9.04 14.42 17.94
CA ASN A 574 -9.42 14.81 16.60
C ASN A 574 -9.69 13.56 15.73
N ASN A 575 -9.83 13.73 14.41
CA ASN A 575 -10.30 12.67 13.52
C ASN A 575 -9.51 12.66 12.21
N LEU A 576 -9.11 11.48 11.76
CA LEU A 576 -8.81 11.18 10.35
C LEU A 576 -10.03 10.49 9.77
N ARG A 577 -10.66 11.11 8.76
CA ARG A 577 -11.76 10.51 7.99
C ARG A 577 -11.22 9.92 6.70
N LEU A 578 -11.50 8.64 6.49
CA LEU A 578 -11.09 7.89 5.30
C LEU A 578 -12.33 7.49 4.52
N TRP A 579 -12.27 7.56 3.19
CA TRP A 579 -13.36 7.13 2.31
C TRP A 579 -13.06 5.78 1.67
N SER A 580 -13.99 4.84 1.80
CA SER A 580 -14.03 3.59 1.03
C SER A 580 -15.04 3.74 -0.11
N SER A 581 -14.69 3.31 -1.31
CA SER A 581 -15.60 3.24 -2.45
C SER A 581 -16.41 1.94 -2.42
N LYS A 582 -17.66 2.00 -2.92
CA LYS A 582 -18.60 0.89 -3.11
C LYS A 582 -19.49 1.15 -4.34
N ALA A 583 -20.08 0.10 -4.91
CA ALA A 583 -21.05 0.25 -6.00
C ALA A 583 -22.38 0.83 -5.49
N ALA A 584 -22.98 1.76 -6.25
CA ALA A 584 -24.28 2.36 -5.93
C ALA A 584 -25.47 1.51 -6.40
N SER A 585 -25.27 0.63 -7.39
CA SER A 585 -26.27 -0.32 -7.92
C SER A 585 -26.57 -1.50 -6.97
N GLY A 586 -25.86 -1.58 -5.84
CA GLY A 586 -25.78 -2.77 -5.00
C GLY A 586 -24.51 -3.57 -5.27
N GLU A 587 -24.23 -4.59 -4.46
CA GLU A 587 -22.98 -5.37 -4.55
C GLU A 587 -23.08 -6.53 -5.55
N PHE A 588 -24.27 -6.86 -6.08
CA PHE A 588 -24.50 -8.09 -6.83
C PHE A 588 -25.74 -8.04 -7.74
N ASP A 589 -25.59 -8.47 -9.00
CA ASP A 589 -26.67 -8.58 -9.99
C ASP A 589 -27.18 -10.04 -10.11
N PHE A 590 -28.31 -10.30 -9.45
CA PHE A 590 -28.98 -11.61 -9.50
C PHE A 590 -29.47 -12.03 -10.90
N GLN A 591 -29.68 -11.12 -11.85
CA GLN A 591 -30.13 -11.53 -13.20
C GLN A 591 -28.96 -12.12 -13.97
N LYS A 592 -27.82 -11.42 -13.99
CA LYS A 592 -26.57 -11.89 -14.60
C LYS A 592 -26.03 -13.16 -13.93
N PHE A 593 -26.11 -13.26 -12.60
CA PHE A 593 -25.67 -14.48 -11.93
C PHE A 593 -26.52 -15.69 -12.34
N ASN A 594 -27.85 -15.53 -12.46
CA ASN A 594 -28.76 -16.61 -12.86
C ASN A 594 -28.72 -16.94 -14.37
N SER A 595 -28.17 -16.07 -15.23
CA SER A 595 -27.85 -16.40 -16.64
C SER A 595 -26.50 -17.11 -16.80
N GLY A 596 -25.68 -17.18 -15.75
CA GLY A 596 -24.32 -17.75 -15.77
C GLY A 596 -23.22 -16.72 -16.01
N GLU A 597 -23.54 -15.43 -16.12
CA GLU A 597 -22.61 -14.32 -16.32
C GLU A 597 -21.98 -13.88 -14.99
N TYR A 598 -21.30 -14.81 -14.31
CA TYR A 598 -20.85 -14.65 -12.93
C TYR A 598 -19.92 -13.44 -12.73
N GLU A 599 -18.99 -13.18 -13.65
CA GLU A 599 -18.08 -12.02 -13.58
C GLU A 599 -18.84 -10.70 -13.75
N SER A 600 -19.68 -10.61 -14.78
CA SER A 600 -20.56 -9.47 -15.04
C SER A 600 -21.54 -9.18 -13.89
N SER A 601 -21.85 -10.19 -13.06
CA SER A 601 -22.72 -10.04 -11.88
C SER A 601 -22.08 -9.26 -10.72
N VAL A 602 -20.75 -9.16 -10.68
CA VAL A 602 -19.97 -8.42 -9.66
C VAL A 602 -19.09 -7.31 -10.25
N GLY A 603 -19.03 -7.17 -11.57
CA GLY A 603 -18.18 -6.17 -12.24
C GLY A 603 -18.40 -4.72 -11.79
N ASP A 604 -19.63 -4.34 -11.41
CA ASP A 604 -19.93 -3.03 -10.82
C ASP A 604 -19.24 -2.83 -9.46
N GLN A 605 -19.28 -3.84 -8.59
CA GLN A 605 -18.56 -3.84 -7.31
C GLN A 605 -17.06 -3.72 -7.54
N GLN A 606 -16.51 -4.51 -8.46
CA GLN A 606 -15.07 -4.50 -8.77
C GLN A 606 -14.59 -3.13 -9.27
N ARG A 607 -15.28 -2.52 -10.25
CA ARG A 607 -14.94 -1.17 -10.75
C ARG A 607 -15.00 -0.12 -9.64
N ALA A 608 -16.04 -0.15 -8.82
CA ALA A 608 -16.19 0.82 -7.74
C ALA A 608 -15.13 0.65 -6.64
N GLU A 609 -14.90 -0.57 -6.15
CA GLU A 609 -13.94 -0.84 -5.07
C GLU A 609 -12.48 -0.57 -5.49
N THR A 610 -12.16 -0.72 -6.78
CA THR A 610 -10.84 -0.43 -7.36
C THR A 610 -10.37 1.00 -7.05
N ILE A 611 -11.28 1.98 -6.96
CA ILE A 611 -10.95 3.37 -6.60
C ILE A 611 -10.25 3.43 -5.22
N SER A 612 -10.66 2.61 -4.25
CA SER A 612 -10.03 2.51 -2.93
C SER A 612 -9.14 1.28 -2.74
N ALA A 613 -8.70 0.63 -3.82
CA ALA A 613 -7.85 -0.57 -3.70
C ALA A 613 -6.39 -0.23 -3.34
N VAL A 614 -5.71 0.56 -4.19
CA VAL A 614 -4.26 0.85 -4.08
C VAL A 614 -3.93 2.35 -4.16
N LEU A 615 -2.88 2.76 -3.45
CA LEU A 615 -2.30 4.10 -3.47
C LEU A 615 -1.33 4.24 -4.64
N TYR A 616 -1.44 5.33 -5.42
CA TYR A 616 -0.64 5.58 -6.63
C TYR A 616 -0.65 4.39 -7.63
N PRO A 617 -1.82 4.06 -8.21
CA PRO A 617 -1.91 3.05 -9.27
C PRO A 617 -1.03 3.44 -10.48
N ASN A 618 -0.50 2.43 -11.18
CA ASN A 618 0.42 2.62 -12.31
C ASN A 618 -0.23 3.39 -13.47
N ASP A 619 0.16 4.66 -13.63
CA ASP A 619 -0.39 5.64 -14.58
C ASP A 619 0.45 5.81 -15.86
N ASN A 620 1.41 4.91 -16.11
CA ASN A 620 2.01 4.72 -17.44
C ASN A 620 0.98 4.31 -18.50
N LEU A 621 -0.19 3.79 -18.08
CA LEU A 621 -1.32 3.40 -18.93
C LEU A 621 -2.47 4.40 -18.78
N GLU A 622 -3.22 4.68 -19.85
CA GLU A 622 -4.32 5.67 -19.81
C GLU A 622 -5.44 5.28 -18.83
N ARG A 623 -5.76 3.98 -18.71
CA ARG A 623 -6.67 3.46 -17.66
C ARG A 623 -6.17 3.75 -16.24
N GLY A 624 -4.85 3.77 -16.03
CA GLY A 624 -4.22 4.13 -14.75
C GLY A 624 -4.30 5.62 -14.45
N LYS A 625 -4.10 6.48 -15.47
CA LYS A 625 -4.32 7.93 -15.38
C LYS A 625 -5.78 8.24 -15.01
N GLU A 626 -6.73 7.61 -15.69
CA GLU A 626 -8.15 7.76 -15.39
C GLU A 626 -8.46 7.31 -13.95
N LEU A 627 -7.94 6.17 -13.50
CA LEU A 627 -8.13 5.70 -12.13
C LEU A 627 -7.53 6.66 -11.08
N ARG A 628 -6.33 7.20 -11.32
CA ARG A 628 -5.70 8.20 -10.45
C ARG A 628 -6.52 9.51 -10.40
N LEU A 629 -7.11 9.95 -11.51
CA LEU A 629 -8.01 11.11 -11.54
C LEU A 629 -9.36 10.80 -10.84
N LYS A 630 -9.92 9.59 -11.02
CA LYS A 630 -11.10 9.10 -10.27
C LYS A 630 -10.84 9.12 -8.77
N GLN A 631 -9.68 8.65 -8.30
CA GLN A 631 -9.26 8.67 -6.90
C GLN A 631 -9.27 10.08 -6.32
N GLN A 632 -8.61 11.02 -7.01
CA GLN A 632 -8.56 12.42 -6.57
C GLN A 632 -9.97 13.03 -6.48
N TYR A 633 -10.80 12.87 -7.52
CA TYR A 633 -12.13 13.45 -7.53
C TYR A 633 -13.04 12.88 -6.44
N PHE A 634 -13.13 11.55 -6.35
CA PHE A 634 -14.00 10.86 -5.39
C PHE A 634 -13.74 11.32 -3.96
N TRP A 635 -12.47 11.39 -3.57
CA TRP A 635 -12.06 11.82 -2.24
C TRP A 635 -12.31 13.32 -2.02
N CYS A 636 -12.06 14.18 -3.01
CA CYS A 636 -12.37 15.61 -2.91
C CYS A 636 -13.87 15.86 -2.72
N ALA A 637 -14.71 15.25 -3.57
CA ALA A 637 -16.15 15.43 -3.57
C ALA A 637 -16.82 14.88 -2.29
N ALA A 638 -16.46 13.66 -1.86
CA ALA A 638 -16.97 13.10 -0.61
C ALA A 638 -16.58 13.95 0.62
N SER A 639 -15.32 14.42 0.66
CA SER A 639 -14.83 15.28 1.74
C SER A 639 -15.52 16.64 1.75
N LEU A 640 -15.70 17.28 0.58
CA LEU A 640 -16.42 18.55 0.47
C LEU A 640 -17.89 18.45 0.83
N TYR A 641 -18.59 17.38 0.42
CA TYR A 641 -19.95 17.10 0.87
C TYR A 641 -20.03 17.04 2.41
N ASP A 642 -19.10 16.32 3.04
CA ASP A 642 -19.05 16.17 4.51
C ASP A 642 -18.64 17.48 5.24
N ILE A 643 -17.83 18.34 4.61
CA ILE A 643 -17.54 19.71 5.06
C ILE A 643 -18.77 20.61 4.97
N VAL A 644 -19.41 20.68 3.79
CA VAL A 644 -20.61 21.48 3.53
C VAL A 644 -21.78 21.05 4.43
N ARG A 645 -22.02 19.74 4.59
CA ARG A 645 -23.07 19.22 5.49
C ARG A 645 -22.84 19.64 6.95
N ARG A 646 -21.58 19.73 7.40
CA ARG A 646 -21.24 20.22 8.75
C ARG A 646 -21.41 21.74 8.86
N PHE A 647 -20.96 22.51 7.86
CA PHE A 647 -21.20 23.96 7.83
C PHE A 647 -22.69 24.30 7.85
N LYS A 648 -23.52 23.66 7.01
CA LYS A 648 -24.98 23.84 6.96
C LYS A 648 -25.66 23.61 8.31
N LYS A 649 -25.07 22.81 9.21
CA LYS A 649 -25.62 22.62 10.56
C LYS A 649 -25.54 23.89 11.43
N SER A 650 -24.55 24.76 11.23
CA SER A 650 -24.46 26.07 11.91
C SER A 650 -25.61 27.01 11.56
N LYS A 651 -26.20 26.83 10.36
CA LYS A 651 -27.20 27.73 9.74
C LYS A 651 -26.69 29.16 9.49
N LYS A 652 -25.36 29.37 9.46
CA LYS A 652 -24.71 30.62 9.05
C LYS A 652 -24.89 30.88 7.55
N ALA A 653 -24.75 32.14 7.12
CA ALA A 653 -24.85 32.51 5.71
C ALA A 653 -23.59 32.10 4.93
N TRP A 654 -23.72 31.79 3.63
CA TRP A 654 -22.61 31.27 2.81
C TRP A 654 -21.35 32.15 2.80
N ARG A 655 -21.50 33.48 2.84
CA ARG A 655 -20.40 34.45 3.02
C ARG A 655 -19.54 34.25 4.28
N GLU A 656 -20.04 33.53 5.29
CA GLU A 656 -19.31 33.18 6.52
C GLU A 656 -18.55 31.85 6.42
N PHE A 657 -18.70 31.10 5.32
CA PHE A 657 -18.01 29.82 5.11
C PHE A 657 -16.47 29.94 5.28
N PRO A 658 -15.76 30.95 4.71
CA PRO A 658 -14.33 31.12 4.94
C PRO A 658 -13.95 31.53 6.38
N ASN A 659 -14.92 32.03 7.16
CA ASN A 659 -14.75 32.34 8.58
C ASN A 659 -15.00 31.10 9.47
N GLN A 660 -15.38 29.97 8.87
CA GLN A 660 -15.77 28.73 9.56
C GLN A 660 -15.02 27.50 9.03
N VAL A 661 -14.45 27.60 7.84
CA VAL A 661 -13.76 26.53 7.12
C VAL A 661 -12.42 27.07 6.61
N ALA A 662 -11.34 26.35 6.90
CA ALA A 662 -10.10 26.40 6.13
C ALA A 662 -9.84 25.00 5.56
N ILE A 663 -9.45 24.91 4.28
CA ILE A 663 -9.08 23.66 3.63
C ILE A 663 -7.63 23.77 3.17
N GLN A 664 -6.76 22.87 3.63
CA GLN A 664 -5.39 22.80 3.17
C GLN A 664 -5.25 21.74 2.07
N LEU A 665 -4.76 22.17 0.92
CA LEU A 665 -4.36 21.32 -0.20
C LEU A 665 -2.92 20.86 0.04
N ASN A 666 -2.74 19.60 0.47
CA ASN A 666 -1.42 19.00 0.65
C ASN A 666 -0.89 18.47 -0.69
N ASP A 667 -0.02 19.26 -1.33
CA ASP A 667 0.39 19.11 -2.74
C ASP A 667 -0.81 19.23 -3.72
N THR A 668 -0.62 18.89 -4.98
CA THR A 668 -1.55 19.12 -6.10
C THR A 668 -2.72 18.11 -6.15
N HIS A 669 -2.59 16.93 -5.55
CA HIS A 669 -3.61 15.88 -5.58
C HIS A 669 -5.06 16.34 -5.21
N PRO A 670 -5.29 17.17 -4.16
CA PRO A 670 -6.63 17.69 -3.82
C PRO A 670 -7.11 18.88 -4.66
N THR A 671 -6.39 19.32 -5.71
CA THR A 671 -6.75 20.54 -6.49
C THR A 671 -8.19 20.53 -6.99
N LEU A 672 -8.75 19.36 -7.31
CA LEU A 672 -10.15 19.17 -7.71
C LEU A 672 -11.19 19.68 -6.68
N ALA A 673 -10.80 19.87 -5.42
CA ALA A 673 -11.65 20.51 -4.42
C ALA A 673 -12.02 21.97 -4.77
N ILE A 674 -11.18 22.70 -5.52
CA ILE A 674 -11.46 24.07 -5.97
C ILE A 674 -12.67 24.12 -6.93
N PRO A 675 -12.65 23.45 -8.09
CA PRO A 675 -13.79 23.43 -9.00
C PRO A 675 -15.00 22.67 -8.43
N GLU A 676 -14.81 21.68 -7.54
CA GLU A 676 -15.93 20.99 -6.89
C GLU A 676 -16.65 21.86 -5.86
N LEU A 677 -15.95 22.66 -5.04
CA LEU A 677 -16.62 23.61 -4.14
C LEU A 677 -17.33 24.71 -4.95
N GLN A 678 -16.71 25.20 -6.03
CA GLN A 678 -17.37 26.13 -6.96
C GLN A 678 -18.64 25.49 -7.56
N ARG A 679 -18.58 24.23 -8.00
CA ARG A 679 -19.72 23.46 -8.53
C ARG A 679 -20.86 23.35 -7.52
N ILE A 680 -20.56 22.98 -6.26
CA ILE A 680 -21.57 22.89 -5.19
C ILE A 680 -22.25 24.27 -5.01
N LEU A 681 -21.48 25.34 -4.84
CA LEU A 681 -22.01 26.67 -4.56
C LEU A 681 -22.89 27.21 -5.70
N ILE A 682 -22.56 26.96 -6.97
CA ILE A 682 -23.35 27.48 -8.10
C ILE A 682 -24.48 26.53 -8.55
N ASP A 683 -24.22 25.21 -8.68
CA ASP A 683 -25.19 24.25 -9.24
C ASP A 683 -26.14 23.67 -8.19
N GLN A 684 -25.76 23.64 -6.90
CA GLN A 684 -26.57 23.05 -5.82
C GLN A 684 -27.10 24.10 -4.82
N GLU A 685 -26.33 25.14 -4.53
CA GLU A 685 -26.72 26.21 -3.59
C GLU A 685 -27.25 27.47 -4.31
N GLY A 686 -27.08 27.56 -5.63
CA GLY A 686 -27.67 28.60 -6.48
C GLY A 686 -27.00 29.99 -6.39
N LEU A 687 -25.79 30.11 -5.84
CA LEU A 687 -25.06 31.38 -5.74
C LEU A 687 -24.73 31.96 -7.13
N GLU A 688 -24.37 33.25 -7.15
CA GLU A 688 -23.73 33.87 -8.31
C GLU A 688 -22.22 33.60 -8.35
N TRP A 689 -21.65 33.56 -9.55
CA TRP A 689 -20.27 33.13 -9.80
C TRP A 689 -19.24 33.87 -8.93
N ASP A 690 -19.31 35.19 -8.86
CA ASP A 690 -18.35 36.02 -8.13
C ASP A 690 -18.45 35.85 -6.60
N GLU A 691 -19.65 35.59 -6.05
CA GLU A 691 -19.81 35.30 -4.62
C GLU A 691 -19.23 33.92 -4.30
N ALA A 692 -19.58 32.91 -5.09
CA ALA A 692 -19.07 31.55 -4.95
C ALA A 692 -17.53 31.52 -5.07
N TRP A 693 -16.97 32.20 -6.08
CA TRP A 693 -15.53 32.23 -6.31
C TRP A 693 -14.79 32.98 -5.20
N SER A 694 -15.40 34.05 -4.64
CA SER A 694 -14.83 34.76 -3.48
C SER A 694 -14.84 33.92 -2.21
N ILE A 695 -15.81 33.01 -2.05
CA ILE A 695 -15.83 32.01 -0.95
C ILE A 695 -14.75 30.96 -1.18
N VAL A 696 -14.65 30.39 -2.40
CA VAL A 696 -13.62 29.42 -2.78
C VAL A 696 -12.22 29.95 -2.50
N GLN A 697 -11.86 31.12 -3.06
CA GLN A 697 -10.52 31.68 -2.93
C GLN A 697 -10.10 31.95 -1.48
N LYS A 698 -11.03 32.29 -0.58
CA LYS A 698 -10.75 32.54 0.85
C LYS A 698 -10.75 31.27 1.72
N THR A 699 -11.11 30.13 1.14
CA THR A 699 -11.21 28.85 1.86
C THR A 699 -9.91 28.04 1.76
N PHE A 700 -9.25 28.06 0.59
CA PHE A 700 -8.14 27.16 0.27
C PHE A 700 -6.76 27.77 0.54
N GLY A 701 -5.92 27.05 1.28
CA GLY A 701 -4.47 27.21 1.28
C GLY A 701 -3.81 26.06 0.51
N TYR A 702 -2.73 26.33 -0.21
CA TYR A 702 -2.00 25.33 -1.01
C TYR A 702 -0.54 25.20 -0.57
N THR A 703 -0.14 24.01 -0.13
CA THR A 703 1.26 23.69 0.17
C THR A 703 1.87 22.96 -1.02
N ASN A 704 2.97 23.48 -1.56
CA ASN A 704 3.74 22.82 -2.61
C ASN A 704 4.94 22.07 -1.99
N HIS A 705 5.24 20.88 -2.53
CA HIS A 705 6.29 19.97 -2.06
C HIS A 705 7.35 19.64 -3.14
N THR A 706 7.38 20.40 -4.24
CA THR A 706 7.92 19.91 -5.52
C THR A 706 8.69 21.00 -6.25
N VAL A 707 10.02 20.87 -6.27
CA VAL A 707 10.92 21.73 -7.06
C VAL A 707 10.78 21.47 -8.56
N LEU A 708 10.80 20.18 -8.94
CA LEU A 708 10.90 19.73 -10.33
C LEU A 708 9.62 20.07 -11.13
N PRO A 709 9.68 20.95 -12.15
CA PRO A 709 8.52 21.33 -12.96
C PRO A 709 7.81 20.15 -13.64
N GLU A 710 8.53 19.07 -13.89
CA GLU A 710 8.08 17.82 -14.53
C GLU A 710 7.16 17.01 -13.61
N ALA A 711 7.34 17.18 -12.29
CA ALA A 711 6.54 16.55 -11.25
C ALA A 711 5.33 17.38 -10.80
N LEU A 712 5.12 18.57 -11.38
CA LEU A 712 3.89 19.35 -11.17
C LEU A 712 2.76 18.75 -12.01
N GLU A 713 1.71 18.25 -11.35
CA GLU A 713 0.70 17.41 -12.00
C GLU A 713 -0.05 18.12 -13.15
N LYS A 714 -0.09 17.45 -14.31
CA LYS A 714 -0.81 17.86 -15.52
C LYS A 714 -1.70 16.73 -16.01
N TRP A 715 -2.94 17.05 -16.35
CA TRP A 715 -3.92 16.09 -16.91
C TRP A 715 -4.33 16.46 -18.32
N SER A 716 -4.62 15.48 -19.18
CA SER A 716 -5.08 15.78 -20.54
C SER A 716 -6.50 16.36 -20.51
N VAL A 717 -6.74 17.41 -21.31
CA VAL A 717 -8.08 18.00 -21.47
C VAL A 717 -9.10 16.97 -21.97
N PRO A 718 -8.79 16.05 -22.92
CA PRO A 718 -9.72 14.98 -23.31
C PRO A 718 -10.13 14.06 -22.16
N LEU A 719 -9.19 13.66 -21.29
CA LEU A 719 -9.51 12.84 -20.10
C LEU A 719 -10.40 13.61 -19.13
N PHE A 720 -10.10 14.88 -18.88
CA PHE A 720 -10.95 15.77 -18.07
C PHE A 720 -12.35 15.95 -18.66
N GLN A 721 -12.46 16.08 -19.99
CA GLN A 721 -13.73 16.23 -20.69
C GLN A 721 -14.58 14.95 -20.63
N HIS A 722 -13.93 13.78 -20.70
CA HIS A 722 -14.59 12.49 -20.61
C HIS A 722 -15.07 12.18 -19.19
N LEU A 723 -14.22 12.40 -18.17
CA LEU A 723 -14.49 11.96 -16.80
C LEU A 723 -15.24 13.00 -15.95
N LEU A 724 -14.93 14.29 -16.11
CA LEU A 724 -15.38 15.40 -15.25
C LEU A 724 -15.86 16.61 -16.08
N PRO A 725 -16.87 16.44 -16.96
CA PRO A 725 -17.26 17.45 -17.96
C PRO A 725 -17.73 18.77 -17.33
N ARG A 726 -18.37 18.74 -16.15
CA ARG A 726 -18.78 19.97 -15.45
C ARG A 726 -17.59 20.74 -14.87
N HIS A 727 -16.63 20.04 -14.28
CA HIS A 727 -15.43 20.64 -13.71
C HIS A 727 -14.55 21.26 -14.79
N LEU A 728 -14.44 20.63 -15.97
CA LEU A 728 -13.72 21.22 -17.09
C LEU A 728 -14.34 22.55 -17.55
N GLN A 729 -15.67 22.68 -17.59
CA GLN A 729 -16.33 23.98 -17.85
C GLN A 729 -15.94 25.02 -16.79
N ILE A 730 -16.05 24.66 -15.51
CA ILE A 730 -15.69 25.53 -14.39
C ILE A 730 -14.21 25.94 -14.44
N ILE A 731 -13.30 25.04 -14.82
CA ILE A 731 -11.87 25.32 -15.00
C ILE A 731 -11.62 26.27 -16.18
N TYR A 732 -12.36 26.14 -17.29
CA TYR A 732 -12.30 27.11 -18.39
C TYR A 732 -12.81 28.49 -17.97
N ASP A 733 -13.91 28.57 -17.23
CA ASP A 733 -14.46 29.82 -16.72
C ASP A 733 -13.47 30.50 -15.75
N ILE A 734 -12.91 29.76 -14.77
CA ILE A 734 -11.83 30.26 -13.89
C ILE A 734 -10.64 30.78 -14.70
N ASN A 735 -10.18 30.03 -15.70
CA ASN A 735 -9.04 30.43 -16.53
C ASN A 735 -9.35 31.69 -17.35
N MET A 736 -10.55 31.79 -17.93
CA MET A 736 -10.99 32.98 -18.67
C MET A 736 -11.01 34.21 -17.77
N HIS A 737 -11.62 34.14 -16.59
CA HIS A 737 -11.67 35.26 -15.66
C HIS A 737 -10.27 35.66 -15.15
N PHE A 738 -9.40 34.69 -14.88
CA PHE A 738 -8.02 34.94 -14.50
C PHE A 738 -7.20 35.61 -15.63
N LEU A 739 -7.27 35.10 -16.86
CA LEU A 739 -6.53 35.69 -17.99
C LEU A 739 -7.05 37.09 -18.36
N GLN A 740 -8.36 37.34 -18.22
CA GLN A 740 -8.91 38.71 -18.35
C GLN A 740 -8.40 39.64 -17.24
N TYR A 741 -8.24 39.16 -16.01
CA TYR A 741 -7.61 39.93 -14.93
C TYR A 741 -6.13 40.22 -15.23
N VAL A 742 -5.38 39.24 -15.73
CA VAL A 742 -3.97 39.42 -16.12
C VAL A 742 -3.83 40.42 -17.28
N GLU A 743 -4.63 40.31 -18.35
CA GLU A 743 -4.53 41.27 -19.48
C GLU A 743 -4.88 42.71 -19.05
N ARG A 744 -5.84 42.90 -18.14
CA ARG A 744 -6.20 44.24 -17.61
C ARG A 744 -5.07 44.87 -16.78
N ASN A 745 -4.30 44.08 -16.03
CA ASN A 745 -3.22 44.58 -15.18
C ASN A 745 -1.85 44.63 -15.89
N PHE A 746 -1.62 43.74 -16.86
CA PHE A 746 -0.36 43.61 -17.61
C PHE A 746 -0.56 43.73 -19.14
N PRO A 747 -1.24 44.78 -19.66
CA PRO A 747 -1.65 44.88 -21.08
C PRO A 747 -0.50 44.99 -22.11
N LYS A 748 0.76 44.93 -21.67
CA LYS A 748 1.98 44.98 -22.49
C LYS A 748 2.76 43.65 -22.54
N ASP A 749 2.44 42.67 -21.69
CA ASP A 749 3.13 41.37 -21.57
C ASP A 749 2.16 40.26 -21.97
N ARG A 750 1.72 40.25 -23.24
CA ARG A 750 0.72 39.28 -23.73
C ARG A 750 1.22 37.84 -23.68
N ASP A 751 2.52 37.62 -23.79
CA ASP A 751 3.13 36.29 -23.67
C ASP A 751 2.93 35.71 -22.25
N MET A 752 2.78 36.56 -21.22
CA MET A 752 2.46 36.11 -19.86
C MET A 752 1.19 35.26 -19.84
N LEU A 753 0.17 35.59 -20.64
CA LEU A 753 -1.10 34.87 -20.68
C LEU A 753 -0.89 33.37 -20.99
N GLY A 754 0.00 33.06 -21.94
CA GLY A 754 0.39 31.68 -22.24
C GLY A 754 1.21 31.02 -21.11
N ARG A 755 2.09 31.78 -20.44
CA ARG A 755 2.90 31.29 -19.31
C ARG A 755 2.06 30.97 -18.07
N VAL A 756 0.99 31.74 -17.78
CA VAL A 756 0.22 31.61 -16.52
C VAL A 756 -1.16 30.94 -16.65
N SER A 757 -1.67 30.72 -17.87
CA SER A 757 -2.94 30.02 -18.12
C SER A 757 -3.01 28.66 -17.40
N ILE A 758 -4.14 28.32 -16.80
CA ILE A 758 -4.40 26.97 -16.26
C ILE A 758 -4.37 25.92 -17.38
N ILE A 759 -4.80 26.30 -18.58
CA ILE A 759 -4.77 25.44 -19.77
C ILE A 759 -3.46 25.67 -20.52
N GLU A 760 -2.72 24.58 -20.75
CA GLU A 760 -1.54 24.53 -21.59
C GLU A 760 -1.95 24.15 -23.03
N GLU A 761 -1.60 24.99 -23.99
CA GLU A 761 -1.97 24.87 -25.42
C GLU A 761 -1.04 23.91 -26.18
N SER A 762 -0.73 22.78 -25.55
CA SER A 762 0.03 21.64 -26.10
C SER A 762 -0.84 20.72 -26.96
N GLN A 763 -0.27 19.65 -27.51
CA GLN A 763 -0.99 18.59 -28.22
C GLN A 763 -0.74 17.23 -27.53
N PRO A 764 -1.75 16.63 -26.85
CA PRO A 764 -3.04 17.22 -26.50
C PRO A 764 -2.90 18.39 -25.51
N LYS A 765 -3.94 19.22 -25.39
CA LYS A 765 -3.98 20.29 -24.37
C LYS A 765 -3.95 19.68 -22.97
N MET A 766 -3.31 20.36 -22.02
CA MET A 766 -3.19 19.90 -20.63
C MET A 766 -3.78 20.91 -19.63
N VAL A 767 -4.32 20.42 -18.51
CA VAL A 767 -4.74 21.19 -17.34
C VAL A 767 -3.58 21.21 -16.33
N ARG A 768 -3.07 22.39 -15.97
CA ARG A 768 -1.96 22.58 -15.03
C ARG A 768 -2.47 22.70 -13.60
N MET A 769 -2.42 21.60 -12.84
CA MET A 769 -3.08 21.54 -11.52
C MET A 769 -2.44 22.47 -10.49
N ALA A 770 -1.11 22.58 -10.47
CA ALA A 770 -0.40 23.53 -9.61
C ALA A 770 -0.85 24.99 -9.81
N TYR A 771 -1.24 25.37 -11.03
CA TYR A 771 -1.69 26.73 -11.34
C TYR A 771 -3.15 26.94 -10.92
N LEU A 772 -4.01 25.95 -11.14
CA LEU A 772 -5.39 25.95 -10.62
C LEU A 772 -5.40 26.03 -9.08
N ALA A 773 -4.53 25.27 -8.41
CA ALA A 773 -4.34 25.32 -6.96
C ALA A 773 -3.94 26.72 -6.46
N LEU A 774 -2.93 27.32 -7.11
CA LEU A 774 -2.46 28.67 -6.81
C LEU A 774 -3.56 29.72 -7.03
N ILE A 775 -4.25 29.69 -8.17
CA ILE A 775 -5.28 30.68 -8.54
C ILE A 775 -6.52 30.57 -7.63
N GLY A 776 -6.89 29.35 -7.21
CA GLY A 776 -8.02 29.08 -6.32
C GLY A 776 -7.74 29.19 -4.81
N SER A 777 -6.52 29.54 -4.40
CA SER A 777 -6.12 29.67 -2.97
C SER A 777 -5.81 31.11 -2.57
N HIS A 778 -6.03 31.49 -1.30
CA HIS A 778 -5.62 32.81 -0.77
C HIS A 778 -4.13 32.85 -0.38
N LYS A 779 -3.57 31.70 0.01
CA LYS A 779 -2.16 31.52 0.35
C LYS A 779 -1.58 30.30 -0.36
N VAL A 780 -0.33 30.44 -0.79
CA VAL A 780 0.54 29.34 -1.22
C VAL A 780 1.75 29.31 -0.28
N ASN A 781 2.24 28.13 0.08
CA ASN A 781 3.48 28.02 0.85
C ASN A 781 4.42 26.92 0.35
N GLY A 782 5.72 27.18 0.49
CA GLY A 782 6.76 26.15 0.47
C GLY A 782 6.99 25.55 1.85
N VAL A 783 7.92 24.58 1.90
CA VAL A 783 8.09 23.62 3.00
C VAL A 783 9.51 23.57 3.59
N ALA A 784 10.32 24.53 3.15
CA ALA A 784 11.63 24.93 3.60
C ALA A 784 11.87 26.36 3.09
N GLU A 785 12.80 27.10 3.69
CA GLU A 785 13.04 28.51 3.38
C GLU A 785 13.53 28.70 1.93
N LEU A 786 14.64 28.04 1.55
CA LEU A 786 15.17 28.07 0.18
C LEU A 786 14.15 27.57 -0.85
N HIS A 787 13.37 26.53 -0.52
CA HIS A 787 12.31 26.02 -1.39
C HIS A 787 11.22 27.07 -1.64
N SER A 788 10.85 27.84 -0.62
CA SER A 788 9.86 28.90 -0.73
C SER A 788 10.36 30.08 -1.55
N ASP A 789 11.66 30.36 -1.53
CA ASP A 789 12.27 31.39 -2.38
C ASP A 789 12.52 30.92 -3.82
N LEU A 790 12.82 29.63 -4.02
CA LEU A 790 12.84 29.00 -5.34
C LEU A 790 11.46 29.03 -6.00
N ILE A 791 10.40 28.72 -5.23
CA ILE A 791 9.00 28.92 -5.67
C ILE A 791 8.75 30.36 -6.16
N LYS A 792 9.25 31.37 -5.42
CA LYS A 792 9.02 32.78 -5.76
C LYS A 792 9.85 33.24 -6.98
N THR A 793 11.08 32.72 -7.14
CA THR A 793 12.05 33.22 -8.12
C THR A 793 12.04 32.47 -9.44
N THR A 794 11.76 31.16 -9.44
CA THR A 794 11.74 30.33 -10.65
C THR A 794 10.32 29.81 -10.97
N ILE A 795 9.75 28.96 -10.11
CA ILE A 795 8.58 28.12 -10.44
C ILE A 795 7.31 28.95 -10.67
N PHE A 796 6.98 29.86 -9.77
CA PHE A 796 5.75 30.67 -9.82
C PHE A 796 6.04 32.18 -9.97
N LYS A 797 7.19 32.56 -10.55
CA LYS A 797 7.66 33.95 -10.66
C LYS A 797 6.67 34.93 -11.33
N ASP A 798 6.00 34.52 -12.41
CA ASP A 798 4.97 35.35 -13.05
C ASP A 798 3.73 35.51 -12.13
N PHE A 799 3.41 34.51 -11.29
CA PHE A 799 2.33 34.63 -10.30
C PHE A 799 2.71 35.52 -9.11
N VAL A 800 3.98 35.56 -8.70
CA VAL A 800 4.49 36.56 -7.73
C VAL A 800 4.34 37.97 -8.30
N LYS A 801 4.67 38.16 -9.58
CA LYS A 801 4.47 39.43 -10.31
C LYS A 801 2.98 39.83 -10.41
N ILE A 802 2.06 38.86 -10.49
CA ILE A 802 0.60 39.09 -10.57
C ILE A 802 -0.04 39.37 -9.21
N TYR A 803 0.25 38.56 -8.19
CA TYR A 803 -0.43 38.60 -6.88
C TYR A 803 0.34 39.32 -5.77
N GLY A 804 1.61 39.65 -6.00
CA GLY A 804 2.53 40.12 -4.97
C GLY A 804 3.16 38.99 -4.14
N PRO A 805 4.26 39.27 -3.43
CA PRO A 805 4.96 38.26 -2.61
C PRO A 805 4.13 37.79 -1.41
N ASP A 806 3.22 38.62 -0.88
CA ASP A 806 2.43 38.33 0.33
C ASP A 806 1.55 37.07 0.21
N LYS A 807 1.24 36.64 -1.02
CA LYS A 807 0.53 35.37 -1.28
C LYS A 807 1.40 34.13 -1.03
N PHE A 808 2.72 34.26 -1.03
CA PHE A 808 3.71 33.17 -0.99
C PHE A 808 4.47 33.13 0.34
N ALA A 809 4.02 32.28 1.25
CA ALA A 809 4.65 32.05 2.56
C ALA A 809 5.72 30.94 2.53
N ASN A 810 6.47 30.80 3.62
CA ASN A 810 7.15 29.57 4.01
C ASN A 810 6.46 29.00 5.25
N VAL A 811 6.41 27.67 5.38
CA VAL A 811 6.27 26.98 6.68
C VAL A 811 7.22 25.79 6.63
N THR A 812 8.43 25.92 7.18
CA THR A 812 9.41 24.82 7.19
C THR A 812 8.82 23.63 7.93
N ASN A 813 8.87 22.44 7.30
CA ASN A 813 8.37 21.19 7.87
C ASN A 813 8.94 20.84 9.25
N GLY A 814 8.26 19.92 9.94
CA GLY A 814 8.67 19.40 11.24
C GLY A 814 8.10 18.01 11.50
N ILE A 815 8.47 17.45 12.65
CA ILE A 815 8.13 16.08 13.09
C ILE A 815 7.58 16.09 14.52
N THR A 816 6.68 15.14 14.85
CA THR A 816 6.17 15.02 16.22
C THR A 816 7.21 14.37 17.15
N PRO A 817 7.66 15.03 18.23
CA PRO A 817 8.58 14.44 19.19
C PRO A 817 7.95 13.29 19.99
N ARG A 818 6.62 13.20 20.06
CA ARG A 818 5.93 12.07 20.74
C ARG A 818 6.29 10.75 20.08
N ARG A 819 6.18 10.64 18.76
CA ARG A 819 6.55 9.40 18.04
C ARG A 819 8.05 9.30 17.83
N TRP A 820 8.69 10.35 17.32
CA TRP A 820 10.07 10.27 16.84
C TRP A 820 11.16 10.38 17.91
N LEU A 821 10.80 10.69 19.16
CA LEU A 821 11.71 10.63 20.31
C LEU A 821 11.12 9.80 21.46
N HIS A 822 9.96 10.18 22.02
CA HIS A 822 9.43 9.54 23.24
C HIS A 822 8.97 8.08 23.02
N GLN A 823 8.37 7.77 21.86
CA GLN A 823 7.95 6.40 21.49
C GLN A 823 9.13 5.57 20.95
N ALA A 824 9.87 6.10 19.98
CA ALA A 824 10.96 5.38 19.30
C ALA A 824 12.19 5.13 20.19
N ASN A 825 12.54 6.11 21.04
CA ASN A 825 13.77 6.13 21.83
C ASN A 825 13.49 6.56 23.29
N PRO A 826 12.71 5.76 24.05
CA PRO A 826 12.21 6.15 25.37
C PRO A 826 13.34 6.39 26.38
N ARG A 827 14.48 5.67 26.29
CA ARG A 827 15.63 5.90 27.17
C ARG A 827 16.27 7.27 26.96
N LEU A 828 16.44 7.73 25.71
CA LEU A 828 16.93 9.09 25.44
C LEU A 828 15.91 10.12 25.93
N SER A 829 14.62 9.84 25.76
CA SER A 829 13.55 10.70 26.28
C SER A 829 13.54 10.83 27.80
N GLU A 830 13.82 9.74 28.53
CA GLU A 830 13.96 9.73 29.99
C GLU A 830 15.24 10.46 30.46
N LEU A 831 16.37 10.25 29.77
CA LEU A 831 17.62 10.98 30.03
C LEU A 831 17.45 12.50 29.81
N VAL A 832 16.75 12.92 28.75
CA VAL A 832 16.40 14.32 28.53
C VAL A 832 15.45 14.83 29.63
N ALA A 833 14.40 14.08 29.96
CA ALA A 833 13.46 14.46 31.01
C ALA A 833 14.13 14.64 32.38
N SER A 834 15.11 13.81 32.74
CA SER A 834 15.82 13.91 34.03
C SER A 834 16.66 15.20 34.14
N LYS A 835 17.30 15.63 33.05
CA LYS A 835 18.09 16.88 32.99
C LYS A 835 17.24 18.14 32.79
N LEU A 836 16.04 18.02 32.20
CA LEU A 836 15.10 19.12 31.98
C LEU A 836 14.05 19.30 33.09
N GLY A 837 13.91 18.33 34.00
CA GLY A 837 12.97 18.36 35.13
C GLY A 837 11.57 17.80 34.84
N GLY A 838 11.35 17.16 33.68
CA GLY A 838 10.07 16.58 33.29
C GLY A 838 9.89 16.42 31.78
N TYR A 839 8.72 15.92 31.38
CA TYR A 839 8.36 15.63 29.98
C TYR A 839 7.71 16.81 29.22
N ASP A 840 7.68 18.02 29.79
CA ASP A 840 7.03 19.18 29.16
C ASP A 840 7.68 19.59 27.83
N TYR A 841 8.95 19.25 27.63
CA TYR A 841 9.66 19.46 26.36
C TYR A 841 9.07 18.66 25.17
N LEU A 842 8.18 17.69 25.42
CA LEU A 842 7.41 17.00 24.39
C LEU A 842 6.20 17.80 23.89
N LYS A 843 5.93 18.98 24.49
CA LYS A 843 5.03 20.03 23.98
C LYS A 843 5.81 21.28 23.55
N ASP A 844 6.91 21.60 24.22
CA ASP A 844 7.81 22.69 23.85
C ASP A 844 9.22 22.15 23.56
N LEU A 845 9.46 21.79 22.30
CA LEU A 845 10.75 21.22 21.89
C LEU A 845 11.88 22.24 21.94
N THR A 846 11.60 23.55 22.07
CA THR A 846 12.64 24.57 22.24
C THR A 846 13.42 24.40 23.54
N LEU A 847 12.83 23.73 24.56
CA LEU A 847 13.48 23.47 25.84
C LEU A 847 14.73 22.56 25.74
N LEU A 848 14.93 21.87 24.61
CA LEU A 848 16.13 21.07 24.36
C LEU A 848 17.43 21.88 24.44
N HIS A 849 17.42 23.20 24.18
CA HIS A 849 18.64 24.03 24.26
C HIS A 849 19.32 23.97 25.63
N LYS A 850 18.55 23.68 26.69
CA LYS A 850 19.08 23.55 28.07
C LYS A 850 20.04 22.37 28.22
N LEU A 851 20.03 21.41 27.29
CA LEU A 851 20.95 20.26 27.24
C LEU A 851 22.40 20.67 26.94
N GLU A 852 22.65 21.83 26.32
CA GLU A 852 24.02 22.34 26.08
C GLU A 852 24.85 22.40 27.38
N LYS A 853 24.20 22.66 28.52
CA LYS A 853 24.83 22.73 29.85
C LYS A 853 25.38 21.38 30.35
N TYR A 854 25.00 20.28 29.71
CA TYR A 854 25.43 18.92 30.02
C TYR A 854 26.28 18.31 28.88
N VAL A 855 26.68 19.10 27.87
CA VAL A 855 27.55 18.62 26.78
C VAL A 855 28.88 18.08 27.32
N ASP A 856 29.46 18.68 28.37
CA ASP A 856 30.69 18.22 29.04
C ASP A 856 30.44 17.41 30.33
N ASP A 857 29.19 17.07 30.65
CA ASP A 857 28.83 16.21 31.78
C ASP A 857 29.19 14.76 31.43
N LYS A 858 30.18 14.20 32.14
CA LYS A 858 30.73 12.86 31.86
C LYS A 858 29.74 11.73 32.07
N ASP A 859 28.88 11.85 33.07
CA ASP A 859 27.87 10.82 33.35
C ASP A 859 26.75 10.89 32.30
N PHE A 860 26.38 12.11 31.86
CA PHE A 860 25.44 12.32 30.76
C PHE A 860 26.00 11.81 29.41
N ARG A 861 27.27 12.10 29.06
CA ARG A 861 27.93 11.54 27.86
C ARG A 861 27.90 10.02 27.86
N LYS A 862 28.26 9.40 28.99
CA LYS A 862 28.29 7.95 29.16
C LYS A 862 26.90 7.34 28.99
N GLU A 863 25.89 7.88 29.65
CA GLU A 863 24.52 7.36 29.54
C GLU A 863 23.95 7.53 28.11
N PHE A 864 24.22 8.66 27.46
CA PHE A 864 23.86 8.89 26.05
C PHE A 864 24.50 7.84 25.11
N GLN A 865 25.78 7.51 25.31
CA GLN A 865 26.49 6.48 24.55
C GLN A 865 25.91 5.07 24.82
N GLU A 866 25.62 4.73 26.08
CA GLU A 866 24.97 3.46 26.47
C GLU A 866 23.54 3.32 25.90
N ILE A 867 22.84 4.43 25.66
CA ILE A 867 21.55 4.46 24.99
C ILE A 867 21.70 4.22 23.48
N LYS A 868 22.62 4.94 22.82
CA LYS A 868 22.93 4.74 21.39
C LYS A 868 23.34 3.29 21.12
N TYR A 869 24.23 2.73 21.93
CA TYR A 869 24.67 1.34 21.80
C TYR A 869 23.53 0.32 22.00
N ALA A 870 22.63 0.54 22.95
CA ALA A 870 21.46 -0.33 23.14
C ALA A 870 20.47 -0.26 21.96
N ASN A 871 20.30 0.91 21.34
CA ASN A 871 19.51 1.05 20.12
C ASN A 871 20.18 0.33 18.94
N LYS A 872 21.51 0.41 18.82
CA LYS A 872 22.29 -0.35 17.82
C LYS A 872 22.21 -1.86 18.03
N LEU A 873 22.20 -2.34 19.27
CA LEU A 873 21.90 -3.74 19.60
C LEU A 873 20.50 -4.16 19.16
N ARG A 874 19.48 -3.32 19.37
CA ARG A 874 18.09 -3.58 18.91
C ARG A 874 18.02 -3.69 17.39
N LEU A 875 18.68 -2.80 16.65
CA LEU A 875 18.72 -2.86 15.18
C LEU A 875 19.58 -4.04 14.68
N ALA A 876 20.72 -4.33 15.30
CA ALA A 876 21.56 -5.49 14.95
C ALA A 876 20.82 -6.82 15.15
N LYS A 877 20.03 -6.93 16.24
CA LYS A 877 19.12 -8.06 16.46
C LYS A 877 18.08 -8.15 15.33
N TYR A 878 17.40 -7.05 15.00
CA TYR A 878 16.39 -7.03 13.94
C TYR A 878 16.99 -7.42 12.57
N ILE A 879 18.17 -6.89 12.20
CA ILE A 879 18.91 -7.28 10.98
C ILE A 879 19.16 -8.79 10.99
N LYS A 880 19.64 -9.35 12.11
CA LYS A 880 19.91 -10.78 12.22
C LYS A 880 18.65 -11.64 12.07
N GLU A 881 17.52 -11.17 12.59
CA GLU A 881 16.21 -11.84 12.47
C GLU A 881 15.61 -11.72 11.06
N SER A 882 15.81 -10.59 10.35
CA SER A 882 15.20 -10.35 9.03
C SER A 882 16.06 -10.73 7.82
N THR A 883 17.39 -10.76 7.93
CA THR A 883 18.30 -11.07 6.80
C THR A 883 19.26 -12.22 7.08
N GLY A 884 19.29 -12.74 8.30
CA GLY A 884 20.27 -13.74 8.72
C GLY A 884 21.71 -13.23 8.87
N VAL A 885 22.01 -11.97 8.49
CA VAL A 885 23.36 -11.39 8.60
C VAL A 885 23.63 -10.92 10.03
N SER A 886 24.78 -11.30 10.58
CA SER A 886 25.28 -10.74 11.84
C SER A 886 26.04 -9.43 11.57
N VAL A 887 25.77 -8.38 12.35
CA VAL A 887 26.47 -7.09 12.27
C VAL A 887 27.00 -6.65 13.63
N ASN A 888 28.16 -5.97 13.65
CA ASN A 888 28.83 -5.53 14.87
C ASN A 888 28.20 -4.23 15.43
N PRO A 889 27.56 -4.21 16.62
CA PRO A 889 26.93 -3.01 17.18
C PRO A 889 27.90 -1.88 17.59
N SER A 890 29.21 -2.15 17.63
CA SER A 890 30.23 -1.13 17.90
C SER A 890 30.73 -0.43 16.62
N ALA A 891 30.45 -1.00 15.44
CA ALA A 891 30.74 -0.39 14.14
C ALA A 891 29.90 0.88 13.91
N LEU A 892 30.39 1.79 13.07
CA LEU A 892 29.61 2.95 12.63
C LEU A 892 28.37 2.47 11.86
N PHE A 893 27.17 2.84 12.31
CA PHE A 893 25.90 2.56 11.65
C PHE A 893 25.55 3.72 10.72
N ASP A 894 25.62 3.43 9.42
CA ASP A 894 25.63 4.37 8.31
C ASP A 894 24.41 4.11 7.43
N ILE A 895 23.44 5.04 7.40
CA ILE A 895 22.04 4.68 7.07
C ILE A 895 21.41 5.58 5.99
N GLN A 896 20.98 4.97 4.88
CA GLN A 896 20.22 5.61 3.80
C GLN A 896 18.82 4.98 3.62
N VAL A 897 17.85 5.41 4.44
CA VAL A 897 16.46 4.93 4.37
C VAL A 897 15.46 5.97 3.85
N LYS A 898 15.05 5.82 2.59
CA LYS A 898 14.13 6.71 1.85
C LYS A 898 13.64 6.03 0.56
N ARG A 899 12.66 6.62 -0.15
CA ARG A 899 12.23 6.17 -1.50
C ARG A 899 13.44 5.98 -2.41
N ILE A 900 13.51 4.88 -3.15
CA ILE A 900 14.60 4.63 -4.09
C ILE A 900 14.31 5.38 -5.40
N HIS A 901 15.25 6.24 -5.82
CA HIS A 901 15.12 7.10 -6.99
C HIS A 901 16.49 7.67 -7.34
N GLU A 902 16.83 7.79 -8.62
CA GLU A 902 18.15 8.28 -9.05
C GLU A 902 18.55 9.63 -8.43
N TYR A 903 17.63 10.61 -8.31
CA TYR A 903 17.95 11.91 -7.67
C TYR A 903 18.23 11.84 -6.16
N LYS A 904 17.76 10.77 -5.48
CA LYS A 904 18.06 10.49 -4.06
C LYS A 904 19.43 9.84 -3.86
N ARG A 905 20.08 9.48 -4.98
CA ARG A 905 21.45 8.99 -5.12
C ARG A 905 21.83 7.81 -4.23
N GLN A 906 20.96 6.81 -4.12
CA GLN A 906 21.38 5.50 -3.58
C GLN A 906 22.51 4.86 -4.41
N GLN A 907 22.59 5.17 -5.71
CA GLN A 907 23.70 4.75 -6.59
C GLN A 907 25.05 5.37 -6.18
N LEU A 908 25.10 6.67 -5.82
CA LEU A 908 26.32 7.32 -5.31
C LEU A 908 26.84 6.60 -4.05
N ASN A 909 25.94 6.28 -3.12
CA ASN A 909 26.32 5.58 -1.91
C ASN A 909 26.83 4.16 -2.19
N ILE A 910 26.09 3.33 -2.94
CA ILE A 910 26.56 1.96 -3.20
C ILE A 910 27.85 1.93 -4.04
N PHE A 911 28.07 2.90 -4.92
CA PHE A 911 29.36 3.07 -5.61
C PHE A 911 30.49 3.40 -4.63
N GLY A 912 30.27 4.29 -3.65
CA GLY A 912 31.26 4.57 -2.61
C GLY A 912 31.51 3.41 -1.64
N VAL A 913 30.49 2.60 -1.37
CA VAL A 913 30.62 1.33 -0.63
C VAL A 913 31.47 0.31 -1.42
N ILE A 914 31.31 0.23 -2.75
CA ILE A 914 32.18 -0.58 -3.62
C ILE A 914 33.61 -0.04 -3.60
N GLN A 915 33.82 1.27 -3.70
CA GLN A 915 35.16 1.89 -3.61
C GLN A 915 35.84 1.52 -2.28
N ARG A 916 35.13 1.67 -1.15
CA ARG A 916 35.61 1.29 0.18
C ARG A 916 35.96 -0.20 0.26
N TYR A 917 35.14 -1.08 -0.31
CA TYR A 917 35.41 -2.52 -0.37
C TYR A 917 36.67 -2.83 -1.20
N LEU A 918 36.86 -2.19 -2.36
CA LEU A 918 38.05 -2.34 -3.19
C LEU A 918 39.31 -1.85 -2.46
N ALA A 919 39.23 -0.70 -1.78
CA ALA A 919 40.32 -0.16 -0.96
C ALA A 919 40.71 -1.11 0.20
N ILE A 920 39.73 -1.65 0.94
CA ILE A 920 39.98 -2.64 2.00
C ILE A 920 40.71 -3.87 1.45
N LYS A 921 40.30 -4.39 0.28
CA LYS A 921 40.93 -5.57 -0.34
C LYS A 921 42.36 -5.28 -0.84
N ALA A 922 42.67 -4.04 -1.25
CA ALA A 922 44.00 -3.62 -1.63
C ALA A 922 44.97 -3.43 -0.43
N MET A 923 44.45 -3.07 0.74
CA MET A 923 45.24 -2.88 1.97
C MET A 923 45.85 -4.19 2.51
N SER A 924 47.01 -4.06 3.17
CA SER A 924 47.62 -5.15 3.94
C SER A 924 46.83 -5.47 5.22
N PRO A 925 47.01 -6.68 5.82
CA PRO A 925 46.36 -7.04 7.08
C PRO A 925 46.67 -6.07 8.24
N GLU A 926 47.83 -5.41 8.21
CA GLU A 926 48.30 -4.45 9.21
C GLU A 926 47.64 -3.07 9.06
N GLU A 927 47.23 -2.71 7.85
CA GLU A 927 46.47 -1.49 7.57
C GLU A 927 44.99 -1.67 7.85
N ARG A 928 44.40 -2.82 7.48
CA ARG A 928 43.00 -3.17 7.77
C ARG A 928 42.67 -3.08 9.26
N LYS A 929 43.60 -3.44 10.15
CA LYS A 929 43.48 -3.32 11.62
C LYS A 929 43.35 -1.88 12.14
N LYS A 930 43.58 -0.85 11.30
CA LYS A 930 43.49 0.58 11.65
C LYS A 930 42.17 1.23 11.19
N LEU A 931 41.33 0.50 10.47
CA LEU A 931 40.04 0.99 10.00
C LEU A 931 38.98 0.88 11.10
N ALA A 932 38.11 1.89 11.20
CA ALA A 932 36.90 1.76 11.98
C ALA A 932 35.93 0.82 11.22
N PRO A 933 35.34 -0.21 11.87
CA PRO A 933 34.35 -1.05 11.23
C PRO A 933 33.06 -0.27 10.94
N ARG A 934 32.41 -0.55 9.81
CA ARG A 934 31.21 0.17 9.34
C ARG A 934 30.11 -0.81 8.87
N VAL A 935 28.85 -0.44 9.09
CA VAL A 935 27.67 -1.15 8.59
C VAL A 935 26.82 -0.17 7.79
N SER A 936 26.84 -0.30 6.47
CA SER A 936 26.04 0.52 5.55
C SER A 936 24.66 -0.11 5.34
N ILE A 937 23.62 0.61 5.73
CA ILE A 937 22.23 0.13 5.86
C ILE A 937 21.32 0.93 4.91
N PHE A 938 20.88 0.27 3.86
CA PHE A 938 19.90 0.78 2.90
C PHE A 938 18.50 0.30 3.24
N GLY A 939 17.48 1.00 2.77
CA GLY A 939 16.10 0.51 2.80
C GLY A 939 15.13 1.49 2.16
N GLY A 940 14.16 0.97 1.43
CA GLY A 940 13.24 1.82 0.68
C GLY A 940 12.53 1.08 -0.45
N LYS A 941 11.40 1.65 -0.86
CA LYS A 941 10.59 1.13 -1.97
C LYS A 941 10.93 1.90 -3.25
N ALA A 942 11.17 1.18 -4.35
CA ALA A 942 11.13 1.73 -5.71
C ALA A 942 9.67 1.79 -6.18
N ALA A 943 9.33 2.62 -7.18
CA ALA A 943 7.99 2.54 -7.78
C ALA A 943 7.88 1.30 -8.68
N PRO A 944 6.70 0.64 -8.81
CA PRO A 944 6.62 -0.70 -9.43
C PRO A 944 7.10 -0.77 -10.89
N GLY A 945 6.83 0.29 -11.67
CA GLY A 945 7.28 0.44 -13.05
C GLY A 945 8.62 1.16 -13.22
N TYR A 946 9.28 1.60 -12.14
CA TYR A 946 10.52 2.36 -12.22
C TYR A 946 11.73 1.41 -12.23
N TRP A 947 12.06 0.94 -13.43
CA TRP A 947 13.12 -0.05 -13.66
C TRP A 947 14.44 0.32 -12.99
N MET A 948 15.00 1.52 -13.23
CA MET A 948 16.30 1.91 -12.69
C MET A 948 16.35 1.87 -11.15
N ALA A 949 15.28 2.33 -10.48
CA ALA A 949 15.19 2.26 -9.03
C ALA A 949 15.15 0.81 -8.49
N LYS A 950 14.51 -0.12 -9.21
CA LYS A 950 14.60 -1.57 -8.90
C LYS A 950 16.00 -2.12 -9.15
N THR A 951 16.67 -1.70 -10.21
CA THR A 951 18.05 -2.09 -10.51
C THR A 951 19.01 -1.67 -9.39
N ILE A 952 18.85 -0.45 -8.84
CA ILE A 952 19.65 0.04 -7.69
C ILE A 952 19.46 -0.83 -6.44
N ILE A 953 18.22 -1.19 -6.08
CA ILE A 953 17.96 -2.13 -4.97
C ILE A 953 18.75 -3.42 -5.19
N SER A 954 18.72 -3.95 -6.41
CA SER A 954 19.37 -5.22 -6.72
C SER A 954 20.90 -5.16 -6.74
N LEU A 955 21.48 -4.01 -7.08
CA LEU A 955 22.92 -3.78 -6.93
C LEU A 955 23.33 -3.75 -5.45
N VAL A 956 22.54 -3.09 -4.59
CA VAL A 956 22.81 -3.09 -3.14
C VAL A 956 22.74 -4.51 -2.56
N CYS A 957 21.76 -5.31 -2.97
CA CYS A 957 21.63 -6.70 -2.52
C CYS A 957 22.84 -7.55 -2.97
N ALA A 958 23.22 -7.51 -4.25
CA ALA A 958 24.33 -8.30 -4.79
C ALA A 958 25.70 -7.86 -4.22
N VAL A 959 25.90 -6.56 -3.97
CA VAL A 959 27.09 -6.08 -3.23
C VAL A 959 27.07 -6.59 -1.78
N GLY A 960 25.91 -6.64 -1.14
CA GLY A 960 25.72 -7.23 0.19
C GLY A 960 26.09 -8.71 0.23
N GLU A 961 25.62 -9.52 -0.72
CA GLU A 961 25.97 -10.94 -0.82
C GLU A 961 27.48 -11.18 -0.91
N VAL A 962 28.19 -10.38 -1.71
CA VAL A 962 29.66 -10.49 -1.86
C VAL A 962 30.39 -9.98 -0.62
N VAL A 963 30.08 -8.77 -0.15
CA VAL A 963 30.83 -8.11 0.94
C VAL A 963 30.60 -8.80 2.29
N ASN A 964 29.36 -9.19 2.61
CA ASN A 964 29.05 -9.79 3.92
C ASN A 964 29.72 -11.15 4.13
N ASN A 965 30.02 -11.87 3.04
CA ASN A 965 30.64 -13.20 3.04
C ASN A 965 32.16 -13.18 2.80
N ASP A 966 32.76 -12.03 2.46
CA ASP A 966 34.20 -11.92 2.21
C ASP A 966 35.02 -11.99 3.51
N LYS A 967 35.69 -13.13 3.71
CA LYS A 967 36.51 -13.42 4.91
C LYS A 967 37.70 -12.48 5.10
N ASP A 968 38.17 -11.83 4.03
CA ASP A 968 39.27 -10.86 4.09
C ASP A 968 38.84 -9.49 4.65
N VAL A 969 37.53 -9.23 4.65
CA VAL A 969 36.87 -8.02 5.14
C VAL A 969 36.24 -8.27 6.51
N GLY A 970 35.60 -9.43 6.70
CA GLY A 970 35.00 -9.80 7.98
C GLY A 970 33.94 -8.79 8.42
N ASP A 971 34.13 -8.20 9.60
CA ASP A 971 33.23 -7.18 10.17
C ASP A 971 33.74 -5.73 9.99
N LEU A 972 34.77 -5.51 9.16
CA LEU A 972 35.24 -4.16 8.81
C LEU A 972 34.24 -3.39 7.93
N LEU A 973 33.51 -4.12 7.07
CA LEU A 973 32.41 -3.57 6.28
C LEU A 973 31.30 -4.63 6.17
N LYS A 974 30.07 -4.24 6.49
CA LYS A 974 28.85 -4.98 6.16
C LYS A 974 27.91 -4.08 5.36
N VAL A 975 27.13 -4.66 4.45
CA VAL A 975 26.19 -3.96 3.58
C VAL A 975 24.84 -4.64 3.66
N ILE A 976 23.82 -3.93 4.12
CA ILE A 976 22.50 -4.47 4.46
C ILE A 976 21.43 -3.72 3.67
N PHE A 977 20.52 -4.46 3.03
CA PHE A 977 19.24 -3.91 2.58
C PHE A 977 18.13 -4.34 3.54
N LEU A 978 17.33 -3.39 4.01
CA LEU A 978 16.15 -3.64 4.85
C LEU A 978 14.87 -3.47 4.03
N GLU A 979 14.22 -4.60 3.75
CA GLU A 979 12.99 -4.65 2.98
C GLU A 979 11.78 -4.04 3.69
N ASP A 980 10.81 -3.61 2.88
CA ASP A 980 9.54 -3.01 3.28
C ASP A 980 9.73 -1.89 4.31
N TYR A 981 10.65 -0.97 4.04
CA TYR A 981 10.84 0.21 4.91
C TYR A 981 9.52 0.97 5.10
N ASN A 982 9.10 1.05 6.38
CA ASN A 982 7.81 1.57 6.84
C ASN A 982 8.00 2.35 8.17
N VAL A 983 6.92 2.82 8.80
CA VAL A 983 7.02 3.65 10.02
C VAL A 983 7.58 2.82 11.18
N SER A 984 7.11 1.59 11.33
CA SER A 984 7.58 0.66 12.37
C SER A 984 9.06 0.31 12.29
N LYS A 985 9.61 0.15 11.08
CA LYS A 985 11.04 -0.08 10.88
C LYS A 985 11.84 1.21 11.11
N ALA A 986 11.32 2.37 10.71
CA ALA A 986 11.92 3.65 11.02
C ALA A 986 12.04 3.91 12.54
N GLU A 987 11.05 3.48 13.35
CA GLU A 987 11.10 3.56 14.82
C GLU A 987 12.14 2.64 15.49
N ILE A 988 12.78 1.73 14.73
CA ILE A 988 13.94 0.92 15.15
C ILE A 988 15.24 1.48 14.58
N ILE A 989 15.21 1.87 13.29
CA ILE A 989 16.38 2.31 12.52
C ILE A 989 16.87 3.69 12.97
N VAL A 990 15.97 4.66 13.15
CA VAL A 990 16.34 6.06 13.46
C VAL A 990 17.10 6.19 14.79
N PRO A 991 16.66 5.59 15.92
CA PRO A 991 17.39 5.68 17.20
C PRO A 991 18.81 5.08 17.16
N ALA A 992 19.06 4.16 16.21
CA ALA A 992 20.29 3.39 16.07
C ALA A 992 21.32 3.96 15.07
N SER A 993 20.97 4.96 14.25
CA SER A 993 21.91 5.63 13.34
C SER A 993 23.00 6.37 14.12
N ASP A 994 24.26 6.25 13.68
CA ASP A 994 25.33 7.17 14.05
C ASP A 994 25.47 8.27 12.98
N ILE A 995 25.45 7.88 11.70
CA ILE A 995 25.45 8.77 10.53
C ILE A 995 24.26 8.42 9.62
N SER A 996 23.72 9.43 8.93
CA SER A 996 22.55 9.30 8.06
C SER A 996 22.76 10.04 6.72
N GLU A 997 22.35 9.39 5.65
CA GLU A 997 22.72 9.70 4.26
C GLU A 997 21.66 10.57 3.57
N HIS A 998 21.91 11.88 3.48
CA HIS A 998 21.00 12.91 2.94
C HIS A 998 21.58 13.59 1.69
N ILE A 999 21.94 12.73 0.73
CA ILE A 999 22.83 13.01 -0.41
C ILE A 999 22.15 13.23 -1.77
N SER A 1000 20.94 13.77 -1.78
CA SER A 1000 20.22 14.04 -3.04
C SER A 1000 20.98 15.09 -3.88
N THR A 1001 20.78 15.11 -5.20
CA THR A 1001 21.40 16.13 -6.07
C THR A 1001 20.95 17.52 -5.62
N ALA A 1002 21.86 18.50 -5.54
CA ALA A 1002 21.52 19.83 -5.03
C ALA A 1002 20.34 20.45 -5.81
N GLY A 1003 19.42 21.12 -5.10
CA GLY A 1003 18.21 21.69 -5.68
C GLY A 1003 17.12 20.68 -6.02
N THR A 1004 17.13 19.46 -5.49
CA THR A 1004 16.08 18.45 -5.76
C THR A 1004 15.24 18.07 -4.53
N GLU A 1005 15.71 18.31 -3.31
CA GLU A 1005 14.92 18.15 -2.09
C GLU A 1005 14.18 19.45 -1.73
N ALA A 1006 12.85 19.39 -1.72
CA ALA A 1006 12.04 20.49 -1.20
C ALA A 1006 12.20 20.71 0.33
N SER A 1007 12.65 19.70 1.07
CA SER A 1007 12.70 19.68 2.54
C SER A 1007 13.48 18.42 3.01
N GLY A 1008 13.03 17.72 4.06
CA GLY A 1008 13.66 16.48 4.51
C GLY A 1008 13.22 16.04 5.92
N THR A 1009 12.03 15.47 6.05
CA THR A 1009 11.51 15.08 7.37
C THR A 1009 12.15 13.82 7.95
N SER A 1010 12.93 13.05 7.19
CA SER A 1010 13.78 11.97 7.76
C SER A 1010 15.04 12.53 8.42
N ASN A 1011 15.65 13.56 7.83
CA ASN A 1011 16.84 14.26 8.29
C ASN A 1011 16.64 14.70 9.76
N MET A 1012 15.50 15.37 10.01
CA MET A 1012 15.08 15.85 11.33
C MET A 1012 14.96 14.74 12.38
N LYS A 1013 14.61 13.51 12.00
CA LYS A 1013 14.41 12.39 12.93
C LYS A 1013 15.73 11.81 13.41
N PHE A 1014 16.71 11.67 12.51
CA PHE A 1014 18.04 11.18 12.85
C PHE A 1014 18.73 12.13 13.83
N VAL A 1015 18.72 13.43 13.52
CA VAL A 1015 19.38 14.46 14.34
C VAL A 1015 18.70 14.60 15.72
N LEU A 1016 17.36 14.52 15.79
CA LEU A 1016 16.62 14.47 17.07
C LEU A 1016 16.96 13.21 17.92
N ASN A 1017 17.56 12.18 17.32
CA ASN A 1017 18.04 10.97 17.98
C ASN A 1017 19.58 10.90 18.10
N GLY A 1018 20.29 12.00 17.83
CA GLY A 1018 21.75 12.07 17.91
C GLY A 1018 22.48 11.26 16.84
N GLY A 1019 21.82 10.93 15.72
CA GLY A 1019 22.51 10.54 14.49
C GLY A 1019 22.89 11.79 13.70
N LEU A 1020 24.13 11.89 13.25
CA LEU A 1020 24.62 13.01 12.45
C LEU A 1020 24.21 12.83 10.97
N ILE A 1021 24.41 13.87 10.16
CA ILE A 1021 24.12 13.85 8.72
C ILE A 1021 25.40 13.91 7.90
N ILE A 1022 25.50 13.07 6.87
CA ILE A 1022 26.28 13.35 5.67
C ILE A 1022 25.30 13.76 4.56
N GLY A 1023 25.57 14.85 3.84
CA GLY A 1023 24.59 15.41 2.91
C GLY A 1023 25.12 16.48 1.97
N THR A 1024 24.32 16.79 0.96
CA THR A 1024 24.49 17.96 0.09
C THR A 1024 23.91 19.22 0.74
N CYS A 1025 24.27 20.38 0.21
CA CYS A 1025 23.65 21.66 0.56
C CYS A 1025 22.25 21.77 -0.10
N ASP A 1026 21.31 20.93 0.35
CA ASP A 1026 20.00 20.75 -0.27
C ASP A 1026 18.86 20.57 0.76
N GLY A 1027 17.66 21.01 0.41
CA GLY A 1027 16.43 20.88 1.20
C GLY A 1027 16.61 21.21 2.70
N ALA A 1028 16.19 20.29 3.56
CA ALA A 1028 16.25 20.48 5.01
C ALA A 1028 17.66 20.36 5.61
N ASN A 1029 18.69 19.96 4.85
CA ASN A 1029 20.06 19.97 5.38
C ASN A 1029 20.48 21.40 5.72
N ILE A 1030 20.15 22.38 4.86
CA ILE A 1030 20.52 23.79 5.00
C ILE A 1030 19.99 24.37 6.32
N GLU A 1031 18.70 24.17 6.60
CA GLU A 1031 18.10 24.64 7.86
C GLU A 1031 18.62 23.85 9.06
N ILE A 1032 18.87 22.54 8.93
CA ILE A 1032 19.51 21.76 10.02
C ILE A 1032 20.90 22.31 10.34
N THR A 1033 21.74 22.58 9.32
CA THR A 1033 23.06 23.22 9.48
C THR A 1033 22.94 24.53 10.26
N ARG A 1034 21.99 25.40 9.89
CA ARG A 1034 21.74 26.67 10.60
C ARG A 1034 21.42 26.46 12.07
N GLU A 1035 20.53 25.50 12.40
CA GLU A 1035 20.15 25.27 13.80
C GLU A 1035 21.26 24.56 14.59
N ILE A 1036 21.94 23.54 14.04
CA ILE A 1036 22.92 22.73 14.81
C ILE A 1036 24.34 23.29 14.79
N GLY A 1037 24.72 24.08 13.78
CA GLY A 1037 26.07 24.59 13.53
C GLY A 1037 26.84 23.75 12.50
N ASP A 1038 27.56 24.43 11.59
CA ASP A 1038 28.38 23.85 10.51
C ASP A 1038 29.32 22.75 11.01
N GLU A 1039 29.84 22.87 12.24
CA GLU A 1039 30.77 21.92 12.82
C GLU A 1039 30.13 20.56 13.16
N ASN A 1040 28.80 20.45 13.15
CA ASN A 1040 28.05 19.27 13.58
C ASN A 1040 27.40 18.48 12.41
N ILE A 1041 27.70 18.84 11.16
CA ILE A 1041 27.22 18.18 9.93
C ILE A 1041 28.37 17.95 8.94
N PHE A 1042 28.25 16.91 8.10
CA PHE A 1042 29.26 16.55 7.10
C PHE A 1042 28.74 16.87 5.69
N LEU A 1043 28.94 18.12 5.24
CA LEU A 1043 28.51 18.57 3.92
C LEU A 1043 29.54 18.22 2.82
N PHE A 1044 29.05 17.98 1.60
CA PHE A 1044 29.85 17.78 0.38
C PHE A 1044 29.04 18.12 -0.89
N GLY A 1045 29.69 17.99 -2.05
CA GLY A 1045 29.07 18.12 -3.37
C GLY A 1045 28.96 19.55 -3.86
N ASN A 1046 28.48 19.68 -5.10
CA ASN A 1046 28.26 20.96 -5.77
C ASN A 1046 27.02 21.69 -5.21
N LEU A 1047 26.94 23.01 -5.40
CA LEU A 1047 25.81 23.82 -4.94
C LEU A 1047 24.69 23.85 -5.99
N SER A 1048 23.49 24.31 -5.59
CA SER A 1048 22.29 24.26 -6.44
C SER A 1048 22.41 25.15 -7.68
N GLU A 1049 23.16 26.24 -7.56
CA GLU A 1049 23.49 27.19 -8.62
C GLU A 1049 24.41 26.60 -9.71
N ASP A 1050 25.28 25.65 -9.38
CA ASP A 1050 26.25 25.06 -10.31
C ASP A 1050 25.64 23.95 -11.19
N VAL A 1051 24.52 23.36 -10.76
CA VAL A 1051 23.97 22.11 -11.32
C VAL A 1051 23.66 22.18 -12.82
N GLU A 1052 23.08 23.28 -13.31
CA GLU A 1052 22.72 23.41 -14.72
C GLU A 1052 23.94 23.66 -15.62
N ASP A 1053 24.95 24.39 -15.15
CA ASP A 1053 26.21 24.60 -15.88
C ASP A 1053 27.03 23.30 -15.95
N LEU A 1054 27.02 22.49 -14.87
CA LEU A 1054 27.60 21.14 -14.87
C LEU A 1054 26.86 20.22 -15.85
N ARG A 1055 25.52 20.16 -15.82
CA ARG A 1055 24.71 19.40 -16.79
C ARG A 1055 24.99 19.83 -18.24
N HIS A 1056 25.13 21.14 -18.48
CA HIS A 1056 25.53 21.66 -19.79
C HIS A 1056 26.95 21.21 -20.18
N ALA A 1057 27.90 21.17 -19.25
CA ALA A 1057 29.25 20.67 -19.49
C ALA A 1057 29.30 19.16 -19.78
N HIS A 1058 28.45 18.34 -19.12
CA HIS A 1058 28.28 16.92 -19.42
C HIS A 1058 27.73 16.65 -20.84
N VAL A 1059 26.84 17.50 -21.34
CA VAL A 1059 26.19 17.33 -22.66
C VAL A 1059 27.02 17.91 -23.82
N TYR A 1060 27.78 18.99 -23.59
CA TYR A 1060 28.47 19.74 -24.66
C TYR A 1060 30.00 19.86 -24.51
N GLY A 1061 30.56 19.43 -23.38
CA GLY A 1061 32.00 19.45 -23.11
C GLY A 1061 32.67 18.08 -23.26
N ASN A 1062 33.96 18.03 -22.89
CA ASN A 1062 34.66 16.77 -22.66
C ASN A 1062 34.60 16.44 -21.16
N TYR A 1063 33.78 15.47 -20.80
CA TYR A 1063 33.70 14.93 -19.45
C TYR A 1063 34.52 13.62 -19.34
N GLU A 1064 35.24 13.43 -18.23
CA GLU A 1064 35.99 12.20 -17.93
C GLU A 1064 35.67 11.68 -16.52
N VAL A 1065 35.39 10.38 -16.42
CA VAL A 1065 35.08 9.71 -15.14
C VAL A 1065 36.32 9.66 -14.24
N ASN A 1066 36.18 10.08 -12.98
CA ASN A 1066 37.25 9.96 -11.97
C ASN A 1066 37.75 8.51 -11.84
N GLY A 1067 39.07 8.30 -11.74
CA GLY A 1067 39.70 6.98 -11.70
C GLY A 1067 39.17 6.03 -10.62
N ASP A 1068 38.75 6.53 -9.45
CA ASP A 1068 38.16 5.69 -8.40
C ASP A 1068 36.75 5.20 -8.79
N LEU A 1069 35.94 6.07 -9.39
CA LEU A 1069 34.60 5.72 -9.89
C LEU A 1069 34.71 4.80 -11.12
N GLN A 1070 35.69 5.01 -11.99
CA GLN A 1070 36.00 4.07 -13.07
C GLN A 1070 36.45 2.71 -12.50
N GLY A 1071 37.17 2.68 -11.37
CA GLY A 1071 37.48 1.45 -10.63
C GLY A 1071 36.23 0.70 -10.14
N VAL A 1072 35.23 1.43 -9.66
CA VAL A 1072 33.91 0.87 -9.29
C VAL A 1072 33.18 0.31 -10.51
N PHE A 1073 33.08 1.08 -11.60
CA PHE A 1073 32.44 0.64 -12.85
C PHE A 1073 33.13 -0.59 -13.45
N ASN A 1074 34.46 -0.62 -13.48
CA ASN A 1074 35.24 -1.77 -13.90
C ASN A 1074 34.91 -3.02 -13.07
N ALA A 1075 34.74 -2.90 -11.74
CA ALA A 1075 34.39 -4.03 -10.89
C ALA A 1075 32.96 -4.55 -11.14
N ILE A 1076 32.01 -3.67 -11.44
CA ILE A 1076 30.64 -4.04 -11.83
C ILE A 1076 30.66 -4.73 -13.21
N GLN A 1077 31.33 -4.14 -14.21
CA GLN A 1077 31.42 -4.66 -15.58
C GLN A 1077 32.20 -5.98 -15.68
N GLN A 1078 33.15 -6.24 -14.78
CA GLN A 1078 33.84 -7.53 -14.66
C GLN A 1078 33.00 -8.63 -13.96
N GLY A 1079 31.74 -8.34 -13.62
CA GLY A 1079 30.82 -9.30 -13.02
C GLY A 1079 31.12 -9.65 -11.55
N LYS A 1080 31.85 -8.78 -10.83
CA LYS A 1080 32.24 -9.05 -9.43
C LYS A 1080 31.03 -9.17 -8.49
N PHE A 1081 29.88 -8.64 -8.89
CA PHE A 1081 28.62 -8.64 -8.13
C PHE A 1081 27.50 -9.36 -8.90
N GLY A 1082 27.82 -10.40 -9.67
CA GLY A 1082 26.87 -11.14 -10.51
C GLY A 1082 26.92 -10.72 -11.99
N ASP A 1083 25.84 -10.96 -12.73
CA ASP A 1083 25.78 -10.59 -14.16
C ASP A 1083 25.97 -9.08 -14.38
N ALA A 1084 26.96 -8.72 -15.19
CA ALA A 1084 27.24 -7.34 -15.56
C ALA A 1084 26.11 -6.70 -16.40
N ASN A 1085 25.37 -7.48 -17.19
CA ASN A 1085 24.30 -6.95 -18.04
C ASN A 1085 23.15 -6.39 -17.17
N ARG A 1086 22.81 -7.04 -16.05
CA ARG A 1086 21.87 -6.55 -15.01
C ARG A 1086 22.12 -5.09 -14.58
N PHE A 1087 23.37 -4.64 -14.59
CA PHE A 1087 23.78 -3.32 -14.10
C PHE A 1087 24.31 -2.37 -15.19
N SER A 1088 24.39 -2.83 -16.44
CA SER A 1088 24.92 -2.07 -17.59
C SER A 1088 24.37 -0.64 -17.66
N ALA A 1089 23.05 -0.49 -17.67
CA ALA A 1089 22.37 0.80 -17.78
C ALA A 1089 22.60 1.74 -16.57
N LEU A 1090 22.95 1.25 -15.38
CA LEU A 1090 23.35 2.09 -14.24
C LEU A 1090 24.73 2.72 -14.42
N VAL A 1091 25.59 2.10 -15.24
CA VAL A 1091 26.88 2.66 -15.63
C VAL A 1091 26.70 3.58 -16.84
N SER A 1092 25.98 3.14 -17.88
CA SER A 1092 25.68 3.94 -19.06
C SER A 1092 24.89 5.23 -18.76
N SER A 1093 24.03 5.24 -17.73
CA SER A 1093 23.34 6.47 -17.30
C SER A 1093 24.30 7.57 -16.82
N VAL A 1094 25.47 7.21 -16.30
CA VAL A 1094 26.55 8.14 -15.94
C VAL A 1094 27.47 8.37 -17.14
N VAL A 1095 27.99 7.30 -17.75
CA VAL A 1095 29.09 7.35 -18.73
C VAL A 1095 28.67 7.77 -20.13
N GLU A 1096 27.44 7.43 -20.55
CA GLU A 1096 26.97 7.58 -21.94
C GLU A 1096 25.79 8.55 -22.07
N HIS A 1097 25.13 8.91 -20.97
CA HIS A 1097 23.88 9.69 -20.98
C HIS A 1097 23.97 10.97 -20.11
N GLY A 1098 25.19 11.45 -19.84
CA GLY A 1098 25.47 12.80 -19.32
C GLY A 1098 25.11 13.03 -17.86
N ASP A 1099 25.24 11.99 -17.02
CA ASP A 1099 25.06 11.99 -15.55
C ASP A 1099 24.16 13.09 -14.99
N TYR A 1100 22.88 13.06 -15.35
CA TYR A 1100 21.93 14.12 -15.01
C TYR A 1100 21.77 14.39 -13.50
N TYR A 1101 22.23 13.47 -12.64
CA TYR A 1101 22.19 13.59 -11.18
C TYR A 1101 23.56 13.86 -10.54
N LEU A 1102 24.60 14.13 -11.34
CA LEU A 1102 25.94 14.52 -10.91
C LEU A 1102 26.51 13.53 -9.88
N VAL A 1103 26.36 12.24 -10.16
CA VAL A 1103 26.90 11.14 -9.35
C VAL A 1103 28.43 11.17 -9.37
N SER A 1104 29.04 11.55 -10.49
CA SER A 1104 30.49 11.58 -10.71
C SER A 1104 31.18 12.81 -10.16
N ASP A 1105 30.59 13.99 -10.34
CA ASP A 1105 31.17 15.28 -9.96
C ASP A 1105 31.29 15.37 -8.44
N ASP A 1106 30.26 14.90 -7.74
CA ASP A 1106 30.25 14.82 -6.28
C ASP A 1106 31.08 13.64 -5.73
N PHE A 1107 31.41 12.61 -6.53
CA PHE A 1107 31.96 11.34 -6.05
C PHE A 1107 33.25 11.49 -5.22
N ASP A 1108 34.21 12.24 -5.75
CA ASP A 1108 35.49 12.49 -5.08
C ASP A 1108 35.29 13.24 -3.74
N SER A 1109 34.38 14.22 -3.71
CA SER A 1109 34.04 14.95 -2.48
C SER A 1109 33.31 14.07 -1.46
N TYR A 1110 32.42 13.19 -1.91
CA TYR A 1110 31.69 12.22 -1.09
C TYR A 1110 32.64 11.23 -0.40
N ILE A 1111 33.60 10.65 -1.15
CA ILE A 1111 34.62 9.75 -0.58
C ILE A 1111 35.51 10.47 0.42
N LYS A 1112 35.93 11.72 0.13
CA LYS A 1112 36.73 12.54 1.05
C LYS A 1112 35.98 12.86 2.35
N THR A 1113 34.71 13.26 2.27
CA THR A 1113 33.87 13.52 3.44
C THR A 1113 33.63 12.23 4.26
N HIS A 1114 33.51 11.07 3.61
CA HIS A 1114 33.46 9.78 4.32
C HIS A 1114 34.76 9.42 5.07
N ALA A 1115 35.92 9.87 4.59
CA ALA A 1115 37.18 9.73 5.32
C ALA A 1115 37.26 10.69 6.52
N VAL A 1116 36.69 11.90 6.42
CA VAL A 1116 36.54 12.83 7.56
C VAL A 1116 35.61 12.24 8.63
N ILE A 1117 34.53 11.56 8.24
CA ILE A 1117 33.63 10.85 9.16
C ILE A 1117 34.33 9.70 9.89
N ASP A 1118 35.16 8.90 9.18
CA ASP A 1118 35.93 7.83 9.81
C ASP A 1118 36.95 8.35 10.84
N GLU A 1119 37.55 9.53 10.62
CA GLU A 1119 38.42 10.18 11.62
C GLU A 1119 37.60 10.78 12.77
N ALA A 1120 36.50 11.47 12.49
CA ALA A 1120 35.63 12.04 13.52
C ALA A 1120 35.03 10.97 14.44
N TYR A 1121 34.74 9.76 13.94
CA TYR A 1121 34.23 8.65 14.75
C TYR A 1121 35.32 7.95 15.59
N ARG A 1122 36.62 8.13 15.28
CA ARG A 1122 37.73 7.67 16.15
C ARG A 1122 37.79 8.48 17.45
N ASP A 1123 37.56 9.79 17.37
CA ASP A 1123 37.41 10.65 18.56
C ASP A 1123 35.97 10.60 19.09
N GLN A 1124 35.69 9.59 19.91
CA GLN A 1124 34.38 9.39 20.53
C GLN A 1124 33.94 10.56 21.46
N GLU A 1125 34.86 11.32 22.05
CA GLU A 1125 34.50 12.46 22.90
C GLU A 1125 34.01 13.64 22.04
N THR A 1126 34.73 13.96 20.96
CA THR A 1126 34.27 14.95 19.98
C THR A 1126 33.01 14.48 19.26
N TRP A 1127 32.89 13.20 18.91
CA TRP A 1127 31.67 12.64 18.30
C TRP A 1127 30.44 12.80 19.19
N LEU A 1128 30.54 12.41 20.48
CA LEU A 1128 29.44 12.60 21.44
C LEU A 1128 29.09 14.08 21.64
N THR A 1129 30.10 14.96 21.64
CA THR A 1129 29.92 16.42 21.70
C THR A 1129 29.05 16.92 20.54
N LYS A 1130 29.31 16.47 19.30
CA LYS A 1130 28.48 16.78 18.13
C LYS A 1130 27.06 16.23 18.30
N CYS A 1131 26.92 14.94 18.63
CA CYS A 1131 25.62 14.28 18.78
C CYS A 1131 24.70 14.96 19.81
N ILE A 1132 25.24 15.33 20.98
CA ILE A 1132 24.47 16.00 22.04
C ILE A 1132 24.10 17.43 21.63
N THR A 1133 25.06 18.20 21.09
CA THR A 1133 24.83 19.59 20.65
C THR A 1133 23.76 19.64 19.56
N SER A 1134 23.80 18.70 18.63
CA SER A 1134 22.78 18.55 17.59
C SER A 1134 21.39 18.31 18.19
N VAL A 1135 21.23 17.32 19.09
CA VAL A 1135 19.95 17.06 19.78
C VAL A 1135 19.46 18.28 20.54
N ALA A 1136 20.35 19.01 21.23
CA ALA A 1136 19.99 20.21 21.98
C ALA A 1136 19.36 21.32 21.12
N ARG A 1137 19.74 21.41 19.84
CA ARG A 1137 19.30 22.49 18.93
C ARG A 1137 18.13 22.11 18.02
N MET A 1138 17.61 20.88 18.07
CA MET A 1138 16.49 20.43 17.21
C MET A 1138 15.11 21.03 17.49
N GLY A 1139 14.98 22.02 18.39
CA GLY A 1139 13.71 22.58 18.82
C GLY A 1139 12.83 23.16 17.70
N PHE A 1140 13.45 23.81 16.71
CA PHE A 1140 12.76 24.41 15.55
C PHE A 1140 11.98 23.38 14.69
N PHE A 1141 12.40 22.11 14.68
CA PHE A 1141 11.84 21.06 13.82
C PHE A 1141 10.66 20.29 14.44
N SER A 1142 10.06 20.79 15.52
CA SER A 1142 8.79 20.25 16.02
C SER A 1142 7.66 20.53 15.03
N SER A 1143 6.83 19.51 14.72
CA SER A 1143 5.62 19.72 13.93
C SER A 1143 4.56 20.58 14.64
N ASP A 1144 4.72 20.84 15.95
CA ASP A 1144 3.85 21.76 16.69
C ASP A 1144 4.07 23.21 16.20
N ARG A 1145 5.33 23.64 16.12
CA ARG A 1145 5.74 24.96 15.62
C ARG A 1145 5.23 25.21 14.20
N CYS A 1146 5.27 24.18 13.34
CA CYS A 1146 4.68 24.25 12.00
C CYS A 1146 3.16 24.48 12.05
N ILE A 1147 2.44 23.78 12.94
CA ILE A 1147 0.98 23.90 13.07
C ILE A 1147 0.57 25.27 13.60
N ASP A 1148 1.32 25.84 14.54
CA ASP A 1148 1.09 27.21 15.02
C ASP A 1148 1.34 28.23 13.87
N GLU A 1149 2.42 28.09 13.09
CA GLU A 1149 2.66 28.92 11.89
C GLU A 1149 1.53 28.82 10.85
N TYR A 1150 1.04 27.62 10.52
CA TYR A 1150 -0.12 27.43 9.65
C TYR A 1150 -1.39 28.07 10.25
N ALA A 1151 -1.60 27.92 11.56
CA ALA A 1151 -2.78 28.43 12.26
C ALA A 1151 -2.84 29.95 12.26
N GLU A 1152 -1.71 30.63 12.50
CA GLU A 1152 -1.61 32.09 12.50
C GLU A 1152 -1.62 32.67 11.07
N THR A 1153 -0.80 32.14 10.16
CA THR A 1153 -0.47 32.83 8.89
C THR A 1153 -1.31 32.41 7.68
N ILE A 1154 -1.96 31.25 7.73
CA ILE A 1154 -2.70 30.66 6.58
C ILE A 1154 -4.15 30.34 6.94
N TRP A 1155 -4.44 29.74 8.10
CA TRP A 1155 -5.79 29.29 8.46
C TRP A 1155 -6.58 30.31 9.29
N ASN A 1156 -5.91 31.14 10.08
CA ASN A 1156 -6.50 32.04 11.08
C ASN A 1156 -7.48 31.28 12.01
N VAL A 1157 -6.94 30.29 12.73
CA VAL A 1157 -7.70 29.39 13.63
C VAL A 1157 -7.11 29.41 15.03
N GLU A 1158 -7.97 29.26 16.04
CA GLU A 1158 -7.62 29.28 17.47
C GLU A 1158 -7.76 27.89 18.11
N PRO A 1159 -6.96 27.55 19.14
CA PRO A 1159 -7.05 26.27 19.83
C PRO A 1159 -8.26 26.20 20.78
N LEU A 1160 -9.15 25.23 20.57
CA LEU A 1160 -10.33 25.02 21.41
C LEU A 1160 -10.02 24.04 22.55
N LYS A 1161 -9.51 24.57 23.67
CA LYS A 1161 -9.24 23.79 24.89
C LYS A 1161 -10.47 22.98 25.34
N PRO A 1162 -10.33 21.70 25.72
CA PRO A 1162 -11.42 20.92 26.32
C PRO A 1162 -11.94 21.61 27.59
N LYS A 1163 -13.26 21.57 27.79
CA LYS A 1163 -13.86 22.01 29.07
C LYS A 1163 -13.47 21.02 30.16
N GLU A 1164 -12.84 21.51 31.22
CA GLU A 1164 -12.57 20.69 32.41
C GLU A 1164 -13.89 20.28 33.06
N THR A 1165 -14.12 18.97 33.16
CA THR A 1165 -15.25 18.43 33.90
C THR A 1165 -14.91 18.43 35.39
N ASN A 1166 -15.15 19.56 36.05
CA ASN A 1166 -15.26 19.60 37.52
C ASN A 1166 -16.23 18.51 37.97
N GLY A 1167 -15.86 17.74 39.00
CA GLY A 1167 -16.48 16.48 39.37
C GLY A 1167 -17.84 16.60 40.07
N SER A 1168 -18.81 17.27 39.46
CA SER A 1168 -20.15 17.50 40.00
C SER A 1168 -21.25 17.13 38.99
N ALA A 1169 -21.43 15.82 38.77
CA ALA A 1169 -22.56 15.17 38.11
C ALA A 1169 -22.55 13.67 38.45
#